data_AF-A0A7C8V152-F1
#
_entry.id   AF-A0A7C8V152-F1
#
_cell.length_a   1.000
_cell.length_b   1.000
_cell.length_c   1.000
_cell.angle_alpha   90.00
_cell.angle_beta   90.00
_cell.angle_gamma   90.00
#
_symmetry.space_group_name_H-M   'P 1'
#
loop_
_entity.id
_entity.type
_entity.pdbx_description
1 polymer ?
#
loop_
_entity_poly.entity_id
_entity_poly.type
_entity_poly.pdbx_seq_one_letter_code
_entity_poly.pdbx_strand_id
1 'polypeptide(L)'
;MTPVRRILLVDAYDSFSNNLAALIRLVTHAEVHTIKIDAYSNRDFRGFLKSFDAIVIGPGPGTPTNDEDVGIIPEIYNLPEDEIIPVFGVCLGFQSLCLGFGATISRLKVVKHGQSSIIRHNGNDLFQNCGEVDAIRYHSLRAEMTDEALKNLEVLAVTDDGPEENGEVIMAVKHKQLPFWGVQYHPESCCTNLDGAKVVANWWKMATRWLNRKERISQPLPEGWVVPLDKQTLLGMPPVPSDRQLCYQSFHAPCLDIVELCELLEVRTQQQFVMLDSSAKHTGRYTILGVFIPGITDTYTWRVGDESIYTETFGESGRKEGNFNLDPSPSGIWGDLAGRMSSYTTTGGDEECPFWGGFIGYFNYEAGVSTLDVELASPRGDEKDRRERVPDVNLTLFHRSIVVDNISGKVWVQSFQSQDEDWVVGIAEKIKLLAAMSITPTTTPPNDVVGNSVVTLPRSTTSGARVSTATDINEPLFAGSDVRITQPDKEKYMENVRICQRELAKGESYELCLTAQTTVSIEVPFEGNEDSSWKIYKHLRKRNPAPFAGYYRAAGTTLVSSSPERFLSWDRHGHFQLRPIKGTVRKAKADGTTVTRKEAEDILNTPKERAENLMIVDLIRHDLHGVLDGQEDEDGGVKVSKLMGIEEYETVFQLVSVIEGRMGDHLREEGFTGMDVLHRSLPPGSMTGAPKKRSVEILQDIEGDADEGDNCGERGVYSGVFGYWSVCGAGDFSVVIRIRWRCSSEGTARLLFNHQVNMNNAAHRIQLHSKLSIPLIPSEY
;
A
#
# COMPACT_ATOMS: atom_id res chain seq x y z
N MET A 1 -21.66 -23.54 -29.98
CA MET A 1 -20.56 -22.87 -29.26
C MET A 1 -19.68 -23.96 -28.68
N THR A 2 -18.39 -23.98 -28.98
CA THR A 2 -17.44 -24.83 -28.23
C THR A 2 -17.48 -24.40 -26.76
N PRO A 3 -17.63 -25.31 -25.80
CA PRO A 3 -17.63 -24.94 -24.39
C PRO A 3 -16.30 -24.26 -24.03
N VAL A 4 -16.38 -23.17 -23.27
CA VAL A 4 -15.21 -22.48 -22.74
C VAL A 4 -14.47 -23.46 -21.83
N ARG A 5 -13.16 -23.62 -22.07
CA ARG A 5 -12.30 -24.50 -21.26
C ARG A 5 -12.05 -23.84 -19.91
N ARG A 6 -11.96 -24.65 -18.85
CA ARG A 6 -11.73 -24.18 -17.47
C ARG A 6 -10.39 -24.67 -16.93
N ILE A 7 -9.62 -23.75 -16.36
CA ILE A 7 -8.35 -24.03 -15.70
C ILE A 7 -8.52 -23.78 -14.20
N LEU A 8 -8.09 -24.74 -13.38
CA LEU A 8 -7.97 -24.57 -11.94
C LEU A 8 -6.57 -24.06 -11.61
N LEU A 9 -6.47 -22.91 -10.96
CA LEU A 9 -5.23 -22.39 -10.38
C LEU A 9 -5.21 -22.70 -8.89
N VAL A 10 -4.18 -23.40 -8.42
CA VAL A 10 -3.92 -23.63 -7.00
C VAL A 10 -2.96 -22.56 -6.51
N ASP A 11 -3.44 -21.69 -5.63
CA ASP A 11 -2.69 -20.61 -5.00
C ASP A 11 -2.13 -21.06 -3.64
N ALA A 12 -0.80 -21.12 -3.55
CA ALA A 12 -0.08 -21.48 -2.33
C ALA A 12 0.25 -20.26 -1.46
N TYR A 13 -0.67 -19.28 -1.40
CA TYR A 13 -0.51 -18.03 -0.67
C TYR A 13 0.69 -17.18 -1.14
N ASP A 14 1.01 -17.25 -2.43
CA ASP A 14 2.05 -16.42 -3.02
C ASP A 14 1.53 -15.05 -3.44
N SER A 15 2.44 -14.08 -3.43
CA SER A 15 2.15 -12.70 -3.85
C SER A 15 2.21 -12.47 -5.35
N PHE A 16 2.31 -13.52 -6.18
CA PHE A 16 2.29 -13.41 -7.65
C PHE A 16 1.19 -14.26 -8.31
N SER A 17 0.38 -15.02 -7.55
CA SER A 17 -0.67 -15.90 -8.09
C SER A 17 -1.70 -15.20 -8.99
N ASN A 18 -2.13 -13.98 -8.65
CA ASN A 18 -3.04 -13.20 -9.51
C ASN A 18 -2.40 -12.73 -10.81
N ASN A 19 -1.08 -12.44 -10.81
CA ASN A 19 -0.34 -12.14 -12.04
C ASN A 19 -0.32 -13.38 -12.94
N LEU A 20 -0.09 -14.56 -12.36
CA LEU A 20 -0.11 -15.82 -13.09
C LEU A 20 -1.51 -16.12 -13.64
N ALA A 21 -2.57 -15.88 -12.86
CA ALA A 21 -3.95 -15.99 -13.33
C ALA A 21 -4.24 -15.06 -14.52
N ALA A 22 -3.78 -13.80 -14.45
CA ALA A 22 -3.91 -12.83 -15.53
C ALA A 22 -3.18 -13.29 -16.80
N LEU A 23 -1.92 -13.74 -16.66
CA LEU A 23 -1.14 -14.29 -17.77
C LEU A 23 -1.84 -15.50 -18.41
N ILE A 24 -2.37 -16.43 -17.60
CA ILE A 24 -3.08 -17.60 -18.12
C ILE A 24 -4.32 -17.17 -18.91
N ARG A 25 -5.14 -16.26 -18.36
CA ARG A 25 -6.33 -15.74 -19.08
C ARG A 25 -5.95 -15.11 -20.41
N LEU A 26 -4.88 -14.30 -20.41
CA LEU A 26 -4.37 -13.62 -21.59
C LEU A 26 -3.98 -14.60 -22.70
N VAL A 27 -3.17 -15.62 -22.38
CA VAL A 27 -2.58 -16.49 -23.41
C VAL A 27 -3.43 -17.72 -23.77
N THR A 28 -4.40 -18.08 -22.93
CA THR A 28 -5.23 -19.28 -23.12
C THR A 28 -6.67 -18.97 -23.51
N HIS A 29 -7.17 -17.79 -23.15
CA HIS A 29 -8.59 -17.41 -23.18
C HIS A 29 -9.51 -18.39 -22.44
N ALA A 30 -8.96 -19.21 -21.53
CA ALA A 30 -9.71 -20.12 -20.68
C ALA A 30 -10.26 -19.37 -19.45
N GLU A 31 -11.35 -19.90 -18.91
CA GLU A 31 -11.86 -19.44 -17.61
C GLU A 31 -10.93 -19.96 -16.50
N VAL A 32 -10.40 -19.05 -15.68
CA VAL A 32 -9.45 -19.39 -14.61
C VAL A 32 -10.13 -19.23 -13.26
N HIS A 33 -10.24 -20.34 -12.53
CA HIS A 33 -10.74 -20.39 -11.16
C HIS A 33 -9.60 -20.64 -10.19
N THR A 34 -9.49 -19.83 -9.15
CA THR A 34 -8.43 -19.96 -8.15
C THR A 34 -8.98 -20.59 -6.88
N ILE A 35 -8.23 -21.52 -6.30
CA ILE A 35 -8.47 -22.06 -4.95
C ILE A 35 -7.20 -21.91 -4.12
N LYS A 36 -7.34 -21.80 -2.81
CA LYS A 36 -6.19 -21.90 -1.89
C LYS A 36 -5.74 -23.35 -1.76
N ILE A 37 -4.44 -23.55 -1.56
CA ILE A 37 -3.76 -24.86 -1.51
C ILE A 37 -4.29 -25.81 -0.42
N ASP A 38 -4.97 -25.27 0.59
CA ASP A 38 -5.53 -25.94 1.77
C ASP A 38 -7.07 -25.93 1.80
N ALA A 39 -7.73 -25.36 0.79
CA ALA A 39 -9.18 -25.14 0.80
C ALA A 39 -10.03 -26.42 0.86
N TYR A 40 -9.45 -27.58 0.53
CA TYR A 40 -10.18 -28.85 0.35
C TYR A 40 -9.60 -30.03 1.14
N SER A 41 -8.74 -29.81 2.13
CA SER A 41 -8.15 -30.88 2.95
C SER A 41 -9.17 -31.81 3.64
N ASN A 42 -10.46 -31.42 3.68
CA ASN A 42 -11.57 -32.17 4.30
C ASN A 42 -12.82 -32.33 3.40
N ARG A 43 -12.73 -32.13 2.08
CA ARG A 43 -13.86 -32.19 1.12
C ARG A 43 -13.51 -33.06 -0.10
N ASP A 44 -14.51 -33.43 -0.92
CA ASP A 44 -14.31 -34.21 -2.14
C ASP A 44 -13.65 -33.38 -3.27
N PHE A 45 -12.35 -33.11 -3.14
CA PHE A 45 -11.54 -32.42 -4.15
C PHE A 45 -11.62 -33.09 -5.52
N ARG A 46 -11.60 -34.43 -5.56
CA ARG A 46 -11.63 -35.23 -6.79
C ARG A 46 -12.93 -35.08 -7.57
N GLY A 47 -14.07 -34.93 -6.88
CA GLY A 47 -15.34 -34.57 -7.50
C GLY A 47 -15.26 -33.27 -8.28
N PHE A 48 -14.63 -32.24 -7.70
CA PHE A 48 -14.49 -30.92 -8.34
C PHE A 48 -13.54 -30.95 -9.55
N LEU A 49 -12.46 -31.73 -9.50
CA LEU A 49 -11.49 -31.86 -10.60
C LEU A 49 -12.12 -32.27 -11.93
N LYS A 50 -13.26 -32.98 -11.91
CA LYS A 50 -14.01 -33.36 -13.12
C LYS A 50 -14.57 -32.15 -13.88
N SER A 51 -14.68 -31.01 -13.21
CA SER A 51 -15.13 -29.75 -13.79
C SER A 51 -14.03 -28.98 -14.53
N PHE A 52 -12.77 -29.39 -14.41
CA PHE A 52 -11.64 -28.68 -14.98
C PHE A 52 -10.96 -29.45 -16.11
N ASP A 53 -10.41 -28.69 -17.04
CA ASP A 53 -9.69 -29.19 -18.20
C ASP A 53 -8.18 -29.28 -17.94
N ALA A 54 -7.64 -28.43 -17.07
CA ALA A 54 -6.25 -28.47 -16.65
C ALA A 54 -6.07 -27.84 -15.27
N ILE A 55 -4.93 -28.12 -14.64
CA ILE A 55 -4.51 -27.50 -13.38
C ILE A 55 -3.22 -26.71 -13.61
N VAL A 56 -3.16 -25.51 -13.04
CA VAL A 56 -1.91 -24.80 -12.82
C VAL A 56 -1.66 -24.77 -11.31
N ILE A 57 -0.48 -25.20 -10.90
CA ILE A 57 -0.02 -25.11 -9.51
C ILE A 57 0.92 -23.92 -9.42
N GLY A 58 0.50 -22.91 -8.68
CA GLY A 58 1.20 -21.65 -8.56
C GLY A 58 2.50 -21.74 -7.74
N PRO A 59 3.24 -20.62 -7.70
CA PRO A 59 4.33 -20.43 -6.74
C PRO A 59 3.80 -20.40 -5.28
N GLY A 60 4.71 -20.49 -4.33
CA GLY A 60 4.44 -20.47 -2.88
C GLY A 60 5.71 -20.28 -2.05
N PRO A 61 5.59 -19.80 -0.80
CA PRO A 61 6.66 -19.87 0.18
C PRO A 61 6.86 -21.32 0.67
N GLY A 62 7.92 -21.53 1.46
CA GLY A 62 8.20 -22.80 2.13
C GLY A 62 8.96 -23.79 1.26
N THR A 63 8.75 -25.09 1.51
CA THR A 63 9.47 -26.18 0.84
C THR A 63 8.54 -27.32 0.40
N PRO A 64 8.77 -27.93 -0.78
CA PRO A 64 7.96 -29.07 -1.25
C PRO A 64 8.07 -30.32 -0.36
N THR A 65 9.02 -30.35 0.58
CA THR A 65 9.24 -31.46 1.52
C THR A 65 8.41 -31.35 2.80
N ASN A 66 7.69 -30.25 2.99
CA ASN A 66 6.84 -30.01 4.14
C ASN A 66 5.37 -30.12 3.69
N ASP A 67 4.62 -31.04 4.30
CA ASP A 67 3.23 -31.31 3.93
C ASP A 67 2.31 -30.10 4.14
N GLU A 68 2.60 -29.25 5.14
CA GLU A 68 1.84 -28.03 5.41
C GLU A 68 2.01 -26.98 4.30
N ASP A 69 3.19 -26.92 3.67
CA ASP A 69 3.49 -25.95 2.61
C ASP A 69 2.89 -26.36 1.26
N VAL A 70 2.66 -27.67 1.05
CA VAL A 70 2.22 -28.22 -0.25
C VAL A 70 0.75 -28.61 -0.31
N GLY A 71 0.06 -28.73 0.83
CA GLY A 71 -1.37 -29.02 0.90
C GLY A 71 -1.83 -30.11 -0.07
N ILE A 72 -2.73 -29.76 -1.02
CA ILE A 72 -3.29 -30.71 -2.00
C ILE A 72 -2.36 -31.08 -3.18
N ILE A 73 -1.18 -30.44 -3.33
CA ILE A 73 -0.29 -30.66 -4.48
C ILE A 73 0.11 -32.14 -4.64
N PRO A 74 0.50 -32.88 -3.58
CA PRO A 74 0.84 -34.30 -3.72
C PRO A 74 -0.33 -35.15 -4.20
N GLU A 75 -1.58 -34.83 -3.81
CA GLU A 75 -2.76 -35.54 -4.30
C GLU A 75 -2.94 -35.35 -5.81
N ILE A 76 -2.70 -34.14 -6.33
CA ILE A 76 -2.79 -33.82 -7.76
C ILE A 76 -1.79 -34.64 -8.60
N TYR A 77 -0.54 -34.76 -8.15
CA TYR A 77 0.47 -35.52 -8.89
C TYR A 77 0.31 -37.05 -8.77
N ASN A 78 -0.45 -37.53 -7.79
CA ASN A 78 -0.71 -38.95 -7.54
C ASN A 78 -2.14 -39.39 -7.95
N LEU A 79 -2.83 -38.62 -8.80
CA LEU A 79 -4.15 -38.97 -9.29
C LEU A 79 -4.16 -40.32 -10.04
N PRO A 80 -5.20 -41.16 -9.85
CA PRO A 80 -5.38 -42.39 -10.63
C PRO A 80 -5.45 -42.13 -12.13
N GLU A 81 -5.02 -43.10 -12.94
CA GLU A 81 -4.85 -42.95 -14.40
C GLU A 81 -6.10 -42.44 -15.13
N ASP A 82 -7.30 -42.81 -14.67
CA ASP A 82 -8.59 -42.39 -15.24
C ASP A 82 -8.99 -40.95 -14.86
N GLU A 83 -8.34 -40.35 -13.88
CA GLU A 83 -8.62 -39.00 -13.39
C GLU A 83 -7.53 -37.98 -13.74
N ILE A 84 -6.39 -38.42 -14.25
CA ILE A 84 -5.28 -37.56 -14.68
C ILE A 84 -5.77 -36.46 -15.62
N ILE A 85 -5.31 -35.25 -15.39
CA ILE A 85 -5.47 -34.09 -16.28
C ILE A 85 -4.14 -33.37 -16.47
N PRO A 86 -3.99 -32.53 -17.51
CA PRO A 86 -2.78 -31.75 -17.71
C PRO A 86 -2.48 -30.84 -16.51
N VAL A 87 -1.22 -30.83 -16.07
CA VAL A 87 -0.74 -29.99 -14.95
C VAL A 87 0.45 -29.14 -15.40
N PHE A 88 0.45 -27.87 -15.00
CA PHE A 88 1.61 -26.97 -15.09
C PHE A 88 2.02 -26.48 -13.71
N GLY A 89 3.24 -26.79 -13.27
CA GLY A 89 3.79 -26.30 -12.01
C GLY A 89 4.70 -25.09 -12.22
N VAL A 90 4.50 -24.03 -11.44
CA VAL A 90 5.38 -22.85 -11.39
C VAL A 90 6.06 -22.80 -10.02
N CYS A 91 7.37 -22.60 -9.97
CA CYS A 91 8.16 -22.50 -8.75
C CYS A 91 7.89 -23.66 -7.76
N LEU A 92 7.11 -23.47 -6.68
CA LEU A 92 6.74 -24.53 -5.74
C LEU A 92 6.01 -25.70 -6.42
N GLY A 93 5.14 -25.43 -7.40
CA GLY A 93 4.52 -26.47 -8.20
C GLY A 93 5.53 -27.29 -9.01
N PHE A 94 6.53 -26.63 -9.60
CA PHE A 94 7.63 -27.31 -10.30
C PHE A 94 8.50 -28.14 -9.35
N GLN A 95 8.81 -27.60 -8.18
CA GLN A 95 9.62 -28.29 -7.18
C GLN A 95 8.91 -29.54 -6.65
N SER A 96 7.60 -29.44 -6.41
CA SER A 96 6.75 -30.55 -6.01
C SER A 96 6.64 -31.62 -7.10
N LEU A 97 6.53 -31.22 -8.38
CA LEU A 97 6.63 -32.14 -9.51
C LEU A 97 7.98 -32.89 -9.52
N CYS A 98 9.08 -32.17 -9.34
CA CYS A 98 10.40 -32.80 -9.33
C CYS A 98 10.53 -33.81 -8.19
N LEU A 99 10.17 -33.41 -6.97
CA LEU A 99 10.23 -34.25 -5.77
C LEU A 99 9.34 -35.49 -5.89
N GLY A 100 8.09 -35.33 -6.33
CA GLY A 100 7.12 -36.41 -6.47
C GLY A 100 7.55 -37.51 -7.46
N PHE A 101 8.45 -37.20 -8.39
CA PHE A 101 8.96 -38.16 -9.38
C PHE A 101 10.44 -38.50 -9.20
N GLY A 102 10.98 -38.35 -7.98
CA GLY A 102 12.26 -38.92 -7.57
C GLY A 102 13.45 -37.96 -7.57
N ALA A 103 13.27 -36.68 -7.87
CA ALA A 103 14.32 -35.68 -7.69
C ALA A 103 14.51 -35.34 -6.20
N THR A 104 15.65 -34.77 -5.85
CA THR A 104 15.89 -34.19 -4.52
C THR A 104 15.82 -32.67 -4.58
N ILE A 105 15.44 -32.04 -3.47
CA ILE A 105 15.36 -30.59 -3.36
C ILE A 105 16.47 -30.11 -2.42
N SER A 106 17.27 -29.17 -2.89
CA SER A 106 18.39 -28.60 -2.15
C SER A 106 18.39 -27.07 -2.22
N ARG A 107 19.16 -26.42 -1.35
CA ARG A 107 19.26 -24.96 -1.31
C ARG A 107 20.29 -24.44 -2.30
N LEU A 108 19.99 -23.29 -2.91
CA LEU A 108 20.98 -22.51 -3.65
C LEU A 108 22.06 -21.97 -2.70
N LYS A 109 23.29 -21.88 -3.18
CA LYS A 109 24.40 -21.23 -2.47
C LYS A 109 24.23 -19.71 -2.46
N VAL A 110 23.77 -19.16 -3.57
CA VAL A 110 23.45 -17.74 -3.76
C VAL A 110 22.01 -17.63 -4.21
N VAL A 111 21.17 -17.03 -3.38
CA VAL A 111 19.74 -16.85 -3.64
C VAL A 111 19.52 -15.79 -4.73
N LYS A 112 18.56 -16.05 -5.64
CA LYS A 112 18.22 -15.18 -6.77
C LYS A 112 16.76 -14.76 -6.65
N HIS A 113 16.48 -13.74 -5.84
CA HIS A 113 15.16 -13.11 -5.73
C HIS A 113 15.12 -11.82 -6.57
N GLY A 114 14.13 -11.69 -7.46
CA GLY A 114 13.94 -10.52 -8.33
C GLY A 114 15.05 -10.32 -9.37
N GLN A 115 15.84 -11.35 -9.65
CA GLN A 115 16.95 -11.29 -10.62
C GLN A 115 16.58 -12.03 -11.90
N SER A 116 16.98 -11.43 -13.03
CA SER A 116 16.83 -12.04 -14.35
C SER A 116 17.89 -13.10 -14.60
N SER A 117 17.54 -14.12 -15.37
CA SER A 117 18.47 -15.15 -15.82
C SER A 117 18.08 -15.62 -17.22
N ILE A 118 19.09 -15.84 -18.06
CA ILE A 118 18.91 -16.44 -19.37
C ILE A 118 18.63 -17.94 -19.18
N ILE A 119 17.51 -18.40 -19.72
CA ILE A 119 17.06 -19.79 -19.64
C ILE A 119 17.47 -20.52 -20.92
N ARG A 120 18.51 -21.34 -20.83
CA ARG A 120 19.00 -22.18 -21.93
C ARG A 120 18.08 -23.39 -22.10
N HIS A 121 17.39 -23.47 -23.22
CA HIS A 121 16.41 -24.53 -23.49
C HIS A 121 16.69 -25.30 -24.78
N ASN A 122 16.11 -26.50 -24.90
CA ASN A 122 16.27 -27.36 -26.07
C ASN A 122 15.42 -26.95 -27.30
N GLY A 123 14.54 -25.94 -27.17
CA GLY A 123 13.70 -25.43 -28.25
C GLY A 123 12.50 -26.31 -28.60
N ASN A 124 12.23 -27.34 -27.79
CA ASN A 124 11.13 -28.29 -27.98
C ASN A 124 10.05 -28.10 -26.91
N ASP A 125 8.87 -28.72 -27.13
CA ASP A 125 7.75 -28.74 -26.18
C ASP A 125 7.35 -27.33 -25.69
N LEU A 126 7.58 -27.04 -24.41
CA LEU A 126 7.32 -25.75 -23.77
C LEU A 126 8.00 -24.59 -24.52
N PHE A 127 9.18 -24.83 -25.06
CA PHE A 127 10.02 -23.82 -25.69
C PHE A 127 9.92 -23.82 -27.22
N GLN A 128 8.91 -24.49 -27.78
CA GLN A 128 8.70 -24.52 -29.22
C GLN A 128 8.48 -23.10 -29.77
N ASN A 129 9.34 -22.67 -30.69
CA ASN A 129 9.35 -21.32 -31.28
C ASN A 129 9.59 -20.18 -30.27
N CYS A 130 10.19 -20.48 -29.11
CA CYS A 130 10.71 -19.45 -28.22
C CYS A 130 12.10 -19.02 -28.68
N GLY A 131 12.40 -17.72 -28.54
CA GLY A 131 13.73 -17.15 -28.76
C GLY A 131 14.63 -17.38 -27.56
N GLU A 132 15.32 -16.34 -27.11
CA GLU A 132 16.00 -16.37 -25.82
C GLU A 132 14.97 -16.07 -24.73
N VAL A 133 14.81 -16.96 -23.75
CA VAL A 133 13.93 -16.72 -22.60
C VAL A 133 14.76 -16.05 -21.50
N ASP A 134 14.50 -14.77 -21.24
CA ASP A 134 15.05 -14.02 -20.12
C ASP A 134 13.95 -13.88 -19.05
N ALA A 135 14.14 -14.55 -17.91
CA ALA A 135 13.09 -14.74 -16.92
C ALA A 135 13.53 -14.43 -15.49
N ILE A 136 12.57 -13.95 -14.71
CA ILE A 136 12.79 -13.58 -13.31
C ILE A 136 12.67 -14.79 -12.39
N ARG A 137 13.55 -14.85 -11.41
CA ARG A 137 13.61 -15.88 -10.37
C ARG A 137 13.24 -15.30 -9.01
N TYR A 138 12.47 -16.05 -8.23
CA TYR A 138 12.17 -15.79 -6.82
C TYR A 138 12.39 -17.02 -5.93
N HIS A 139 13.25 -17.94 -6.34
CA HIS A 139 13.43 -19.21 -5.62
C HIS A 139 14.79 -19.28 -4.90
N SER A 140 14.76 -19.85 -3.69
CA SER A 140 15.94 -20.18 -2.88
C SER A 140 16.31 -21.67 -2.95
N LEU A 141 15.40 -22.49 -3.48
CA LEU A 141 15.55 -23.94 -3.63
C LEU A 141 15.81 -24.32 -5.10
N ARG A 142 16.41 -25.50 -5.32
CA ARG A 142 16.60 -26.10 -6.64
C ARG A 142 16.30 -27.59 -6.62
N ALA A 143 15.87 -28.11 -7.76
CA ALA A 143 15.77 -29.54 -7.99
C ALA A 143 17.11 -30.11 -8.47
N GLU A 144 17.47 -31.28 -7.94
CA GLU A 144 18.61 -32.08 -8.34
C GLU A 144 18.11 -33.43 -8.88
N MET A 145 18.44 -33.72 -10.14
CA MET A 145 17.98 -34.95 -10.80
C MET A 145 18.78 -36.15 -10.34
N THR A 146 18.09 -37.10 -9.71
CA THR A 146 18.64 -38.43 -9.39
C THR A 146 18.49 -39.37 -10.58
N ASP A 147 19.14 -40.55 -10.52
CA ASP A 147 18.94 -41.60 -11.52
C ASP A 147 17.47 -42.06 -11.61
N GLU A 148 16.73 -42.01 -10.50
CA GLU A 148 15.30 -42.32 -10.49
C GLU A 148 14.49 -41.21 -11.15
N ALA A 149 14.81 -39.95 -10.84
CA ALA A 149 14.17 -38.79 -11.47
C ALA A 149 14.32 -38.82 -13.00
N LEU A 150 15.51 -39.16 -13.49
CA LEU A 150 15.80 -39.23 -14.92
C LEU A 150 15.05 -40.36 -15.65
N LYS A 151 14.48 -41.35 -14.94
CA LYS A 151 13.58 -42.34 -15.56
C LYS A 151 12.21 -41.76 -15.88
N ASN A 152 11.73 -40.84 -15.05
CA ASN A 152 10.37 -40.28 -15.11
C ASN A 152 10.30 -38.90 -15.77
N LEU A 153 11.33 -38.08 -15.56
CA LEU A 153 11.40 -36.67 -15.96
C LEU A 153 12.43 -36.45 -17.08
N GLU A 154 12.13 -35.48 -17.93
CA GLU A 154 13.03 -34.95 -18.96
C GLU A 154 13.29 -33.46 -18.67
N VAL A 155 14.57 -33.08 -18.57
CA VAL A 155 14.98 -31.69 -18.40
C VAL A 155 14.85 -30.96 -19.74
N LEU A 156 14.08 -29.86 -19.74
CA LEU A 156 13.82 -29.04 -20.92
C LEU A 156 14.67 -27.78 -20.98
N ALA A 157 15.02 -27.23 -19.82
CA ALA A 157 15.82 -26.02 -19.72
C ALA A 157 16.62 -25.93 -18.42
N VAL A 158 17.72 -25.19 -18.49
CA VAL A 158 18.65 -24.89 -17.39
C VAL A 158 19.09 -23.43 -17.45
N THR A 159 19.63 -22.90 -16.36
CA THR A 159 20.46 -21.69 -16.38
C THR A 159 21.84 -22.02 -15.78
N ASP A 160 22.85 -21.19 -16.07
CA ASP A 160 24.20 -21.33 -15.51
C ASP A 160 24.53 -20.10 -14.67
N ASP A 161 24.56 -20.28 -13.35
CA ASP A 161 24.95 -19.24 -12.39
C ASP A 161 26.49 -19.20 -12.18
N GLY A 162 27.24 -20.08 -12.86
CA GLY A 162 28.68 -20.24 -12.70
C GLY A 162 29.07 -21.09 -11.49
N PRO A 163 30.25 -21.73 -11.51
CA PRO A 163 30.65 -22.72 -10.51
C PRO A 163 30.89 -22.13 -9.10
N GLU A 164 31.16 -20.82 -9.03
CA GLU A 164 31.39 -20.13 -7.76
C GLU A 164 30.08 -19.80 -7.02
N GLU A 165 28.98 -19.67 -7.75
CA GLU A 165 27.64 -19.46 -7.20
C GLU A 165 26.89 -20.80 -7.12
N ASN A 166 25.95 -21.06 -8.03
CA ASN A 166 25.08 -22.24 -7.96
C ASN A 166 25.41 -23.32 -9.01
N GLY A 167 26.29 -23.04 -9.96
CA GLY A 167 26.50 -23.88 -11.13
C GLY A 167 25.27 -23.93 -12.04
N GLU A 168 25.07 -25.08 -12.69
CA GLU A 168 23.89 -25.30 -13.51
C GLU A 168 22.65 -25.56 -12.64
N VAL A 169 21.57 -24.83 -12.90
CA VAL A 169 20.30 -24.93 -12.17
C VAL A 169 19.19 -25.28 -13.14
N ILE A 170 18.41 -26.30 -12.81
CA ILE A 170 17.30 -26.78 -13.65
C ILE A 170 16.14 -25.78 -13.60
N MET A 171 15.62 -25.43 -14.78
CA MET A 171 14.62 -24.38 -14.94
C MET A 171 13.31 -24.86 -15.54
N ALA A 172 13.28 -26.02 -16.20
CA ALA A 172 12.05 -26.61 -16.70
C ALA A 172 12.18 -28.12 -16.88
N VAL A 173 11.07 -28.83 -16.62
CA VAL A 173 10.96 -30.28 -16.85
C VAL A 173 9.61 -30.63 -17.47
N LYS A 174 9.55 -31.82 -18.08
CA LYS A 174 8.30 -32.52 -18.35
C LYS A 174 8.38 -33.94 -17.82
N HIS A 175 7.23 -34.48 -17.45
CA HIS A 175 7.10 -35.92 -17.23
C HIS A 175 7.06 -36.64 -18.58
N LYS A 176 7.72 -37.80 -18.69
CA LYS A 176 7.88 -38.53 -19.97
C LYS A 176 6.59 -39.20 -20.46
N GLN A 177 5.73 -39.62 -19.54
CA GLN A 177 4.47 -40.33 -19.84
C GLN A 177 3.21 -39.52 -19.50
N LEU A 178 3.14 -38.96 -18.28
CA LEU A 178 2.04 -38.15 -17.79
C LEU A 178 2.04 -36.72 -18.37
N PRO A 179 0.88 -36.05 -18.50
CA PRO A 179 0.76 -34.70 -19.04
C PRO A 179 1.15 -33.64 -18.01
N PHE A 180 2.33 -33.76 -17.42
CA PHE A 180 2.83 -32.86 -16.38
C PHE A 180 4.06 -32.09 -16.88
N TRP A 181 4.04 -30.79 -16.67
CA TRP A 181 5.10 -29.86 -17.03
C TRP A 181 5.34 -28.89 -15.89
N GLY A 182 6.52 -28.27 -15.85
CA GLY A 182 6.72 -27.15 -14.94
C GLY A 182 7.96 -26.32 -15.24
N VAL A 183 7.98 -25.13 -14.67
CA VAL A 183 9.07 -24.15 -14.74
C VAL A 183 9.43 -23.63 -13.34
N GLN A 184 10.72 -23.41 -13.09
CA GLN A 184 11.21 -22.93 -11.80
C GLN A 184 11.17 -21.40 -11.66
N TYR A 185 11.18 -20.68 -12.78
CA TYR A 185 11.10 -19.21 -12.85
C TYR A 185 9.64 -18.74 -12.93
N HIS A 186 9.45 -17.42 -12.87
CA HIS A 186 8.13 -16.79 -12.85
C HIS A 186 7.79 -16.19 -14.23
N PRO A 187 7.05 -16.90 -15.10
CA PRO A 187 6.66 -16.40 -16.41
C PRO A 187 5.77 -15.15 -16.35
N GLU A 188 5.11 -14.90 -15.21
CA GLU A 188 4.16 -13.81 -14.97
C GLU A 188 4.79 -12.49 -14.50
N SER A 189 6.07 -12.51 -14.10
CA SER A 189 6.76 -11.30 -13.65
C SER A 189 6.85 -10.26 -14.78
N CYS A 190 6.68 -8.98 -14.47
CA CYS A 190 6.65 -7.93 -15.50
C CYS A 190 7.98 -7.73 -16.25
N CYS A 191 9.08 -8.27 -15.71
CA CYS A 191 10.40 -8.25 -16.35
C CYS A 191 10.76 -9.56 -17.07
N THR A 192 9.95 -10.60 -16.95
CA THR A 192 10.12 -11.79 -17.81
C THR A 192 9.70 -11.41 -19.22
N ASN A 193 10.54 -11.72 -20.21
CA ASN A 193 10.27 -11.31 -21.58
C ASN A 193 9.06 -12.03 -22.21
N LEU A 194 8.63 -11.59 -23.39
CA LEU A 194 7.45 -12.14 -24.08
C LEU A 194 7.53 -13.64 -24.38
N ASP A 195 8.74 -14.22 -24.44
CA ASP A 195 8.89 -15.67 -24.64
C ASP A 195 8.47 -16.46 -23.39
N GLY A 196 8.49 -15.87 -22.19
CA GLY A 196 7.89 -16.47 -20.98
C GLY A 196 6.38 -16.70 -21.10
N ALA A 197 5.65 -15.73 -21.67
CA ALA A 197 4.22 -15.89 -21.98
C ALA A 197 3.97 -16.98 -23.04
N LYS A 198 4.86 -17.10 -24.04
CA LYS A 198 4.77 -18.17 -25.05
C LYS A 198 4.94 -19.57 -24.45
N VAL A 199 5.75 -19.72 -23.40
CA VAL A 199 5.90 -21.01 -22.70
C VAL A 199 4.56 -21.49 -22.13
N VAL A 200 3.80 -20.61 -21.48
CA VAL A 200 2.46 -20.92 -20.97
C VAL A 200 1.48 -21.21 -22.12
N ALA A 201 1.54 -20.43 -23.20
CA ALA A 201 0.73 -20.67 -24.40
C ALA A 201 1.04 -22.04 -25.06
N ASN A 202 2.30 -22.44 -25.10
CA ASN A 202 2.74 -23.72 -25.65
C ASN A 202 2.30 -24.89 -24.76
N TRP A 203 2.42 -24.76 -23.43
CA TRP A 203 1.83 -25.71 -22.50
C TRP A 203 0.33 -25.89 -22.78
N TRP A 204 -0.43 -24.81 -22.94
CA TRP A 204 -1.86 -24.89 -23.17
C TRP A 204 -2.23 -25.62 -24.47
N LYS A 205 -1.45 -25.41 -25.54
CA LYS A 205 -1.60 -26.17 -26.79
C LYS A 205 -1.36 -27.67 -26.57
N MET A 206 -0.35 -28.03 -25.78
CA MET A 206 -0.02 -29.42 -25.45
C MET A 206 -1.11 -30.07 -24.58
N ALA A 207 -1.58 -29.35 -23.55
CA ALA A 207 -2.69 -29.76 -22.69
C ALA A 207 -3.96 -30.02 -23.52
N THR A 208 -4.32 -29.08 -24.40
CA THR A 208 -5.50 -29.21 -25.28
C THR A 208 -5.38 -30.40 -26.24
N ARG A 209 -4.19 -30.64 -26.82
CA ARG A 209 -3.95 -31.84 -27.65
C ARG A 209 -4.09 -33.13 -26.86
N TRP A 210 -3.66 -33.15 -25.59
CA TRP A 210 -3.84 -34.31 -24.72
C TRP A 210 -5.32 -34.55 -24.41
N LEU A 211 -6.07 -33.50 -24.04
CA LEU A 211 -7.50 -33.57 -23.76
C LEU A 211 -8.30 -34.09 -24.96
N ASN A 212 -8.00 -33.60 -26.16
CA ASN A 212 -8.65 -34.03 -27.39
C ASN A 212 -8.36 -35.51 -27.71
N ARG A 213 -7.14 -36.00 -27.45
CA ARG A 213 -6.78 -37.42 -27.65
C ARG A 213 -7.45 -38.36 -26.66
N LYS A 214 -7.70 -37.88 -25.43
CA LYS A 214 -8.40 -38.63 -24.38
C LYS A 214 -9.93 -38.47 -24.44
N GLU A 215 -10.43 -37.69 -25.40
CA GLU A 215 -11.85 -37.36 -25.55
C GLU A 215 -12.48 -36.85 -24.24
N ARG A 216 -11.69 -36.14 -23.41
CA ARG A 216 -12.14 -35.67 -22.11
C ARG A 216 -13.05 -34.45 -22.26
N ILE A 217 -14.21 -34.51 -21.62
CA ILE A 217 -15.19 -33.43 -21.52
C ILE A 217 -15.34 -33.06 -20.04
N SER A 218 -15.13 -31.79 -19.71
CA SER A 218 -15.30 -31.30 -18.34
C SER A 218 -16.79 -31.24 -17.96
N GLN A 219 -17.11 -31.62 -16.73
CA GLN A 219 -18.47 -31.58 -16.17
C GLN A 219 -18.86 -30.15 -15.79
N PRO A 220 -20.15 -29.79 -15.76
CA PRO A 220 -20.60 -28.50 -15.23
C PRO A 220 -20.05 -28.28 -13.80
N LEU A 221 -19.81 -27.02 -13.43
CA LEU A 221 -19.47 -26.71 -12.04
C LEU A 221 -20.60 -27.21 -11.12
N PRO A 222 -20.29 -27.90 -10.02
CA PRO A 222 -21.30 -28.42 -9.11
C PRO A 222 -22.10 -27.30 -8.43
N GLU A 223 -23.35 -27.58 -8.09
CA GLU A 223 -24.19 -26.68 -7.29
C GLU A 223 -23.51 -26.40 -5.94
N GLY A 224 -23.31 -25.13 -5.60
CA GLY A 224 -22.54 -24.72 -4.42
C GLY A 224 -21.03 -24.53 -4.66
N TRP A 225 -20.56 -24.54 -5.91
CA TRP A 225 -19.29 -23.92 -6.27
C TRP A 225 -19.39 -22.41 -6.05
N VAL A 226 -19.14 -22.01 -4.80
CA VAL A 226 -19.06 -20.61 -4.42
C VAL A 226 -17.64 -20.17 -4.76
N VAL A 227 -17.53 -19.23 -5.70
CA VAL A 227 -16.34 -18.38 -5.90
C VAL A 227 -15.82 -17.97 -4.51
N PRO A 228 -14.51 -17.95 -4.24
CA PRO A 228 -14.05 -17.54 -2.91
C PRO A 228 -14.67 -16.18 -2.53
N LEU A 229 -14.90 -15.94 -1.23
CA LEU A 229 -15.51 -14.69 -0.73
C LEU A 229 -14.77 -13.42 -1.21
N ASP A 230 -13.53 -13.56 -1.70
CA ASP A 230 -12.64 -12.52 -2.18
C ASP A 230 -13.17 -11.69 -3.37
N LYS A 231 -14.21 -12.14 -4.07
CA LYS A 231 -14.85 -11.39 -5.18
C LYS A 231 -16.16 -10.69 -4.83
N GLN A 232 -16.58 -10.65 -3.57
CA GLN A 232 -17.76 -9.86 -3.19
C GLN A 232 -17.40 -8.38 -3.05
N THR A 233 -18.34 -7.50 -3.40
CA THR A 233 -18.18 -6.05 -3.18
C THR A 233 -18.41 -5.73 -1.71
N LEU A 234 -17.67 -4.76 -1.18
CA LEU A 234 -17.88 -4.27 0.18
C LEU A 234 -19.28 -3.68 0.39
N LEU A 235 -19.91 -3.17 -0.68
CA LEU A 235 -21.27 -2.64 -0.65
C LEU A 235 -22.35 -3.73 -0.71
N GLY A 236 -22.03 -4.92 -1.23
CA GLY A 236 -22.98 -6.01 -1.48
C GLY A 236 -24.06 -5.71 -2.54
N MET A 237 -24.33 -4.45 -2.85
CA MET A 237 -25.28 -3.98 -3.86
C MET A 237 -24.75 -2.71 -4.55
N PRO A 238 -25.22 -2.38 -5.76
CA PRO A 238 -24.81 -1.16 -6.46
C PRO A 238 -25.26 0.09 -5.68
N PRO A 239 -24.48 1.19 -5.70
CA PRO A 239 -24.85 2.40 -5.00
C PRO A 239 -26.15 3.00 -5.56
N VAL A 240 -27.06 3.40 -4.67
CA VAL A 240 -28.30 4.10 -5.07
C VAL A 240 -27.94 5.52 -5.50
N PRO A 241 -28.37 5.99 -6.69
CA PRO A 241 -28.16 7.36 -7.11
C PRO A 241 -28.71 8.36 -6.09
N SER A 242 -27.89 9.34 -5.72
CA SER A 242 -28.26 10.39 -4.78
C SER A 242 -28.65 11.67 -5.51
N ASP A 243 -29.71 12.32 -5.03
CA ASP A 243 -30.16 13.63 -5.51
C ASP A 243 -29.33 14.80 -4.95
N ARG A 244 -28.30 14.51 -4.13
CA ARG A 244 -27.47 15.54 -3.50
C ARG A 244 -26.59 16.24 -4.54
N GLN A 245 -26.61 17.58 -4.51
CA GLN A 245 -25.77 18.42 -5.35
C GLN A 245 -24.74 19.19 -4.53
N LEU A 246 -23.56 19.38 -5.13
CA LEU A 246 -22.49 20.19 -4.55
C LEU A 246 -22.77 21.69 -4.76
N CYS A 247 -22.76 22.46 -3.68
CA CYS A 247 -22.63 23.91 -3.75
C CYS A 247 -21.14 24.26 -3.72
N TYR A 248 -20.65 25.04 -4.69
CA TYR A 248 -19.26 25.48 -4.66
C TYR A 248 -19.02 26.84 -5.33
N GLN A 249 -17.93 27.48 -4.94
CA GLN A 249 -17.34 28.62 -5.62
C GLN A 249 -15.87 28.33 -5.91
N SER A 250 -15.43 28.60 -7.15
CA SER A 250 -14.02 28.53 -7.53
C SER A 250 -13.49 29.89 -7.97
N PHE A 251 -12.24 30.19 -7.64
CA PHE A 251 -11.55 31.42 -8.04
C PHE A 251 -10.04 31.21 -8.08
N HIS A 252 -9.30 32.17 -8.63
CA HIS A 252 -7.84 32.09 -8.74
C HIS A 252 -7.18 32.98 -7.68
N ALA A 253 -6.25 32.40 -6.91
CA ALA A 253 -5.51 33.02 -5.81
C ALA A 253 -4.07 32.45 -5.74
N PRO A 254 -3.18 32.81 -6.70
CA PRO A 254 -1.86 32.19 -6.84
C PRO A 254 -0.87 32.56 -5.73
N CYS A 255 -1.13 33.64 -4.99
CA CYS A 255 -0.29 34.11 -3.88
C CYS A 255 -0.81 33.67 -2.50
N LEU A 256 -1.76 32.74 -2.45
CA LEU A 256 -2.33 32.26 -1.19
C LEU A 256 -1.30 31.45 -0.40
N ASP A 257 -0.95 31.92 0.80
CA ASP A 257 -0.14 31.15 1.73
C ASP A 257 -1.01 30.16 2.53
N ILE A 258 -0.66 28.88 2.47
CA ILE A 258 -1.41 27.80 3.12
C ILE A 258 -1.38 27.91 4.64
N VAL A 259 -0.27 28.39 5.21
CA VAL A 259 -0.16 28.57 6.67
C VAL A 259 -1.09 29.69 7.11
N GLU A 260 -1.08 30.83 6.41
CA GLU A 260 -2.01 31.94 6.67
C GLU A 260 -3.47 31.52 6.50
N LEU A 261 -3.79 30.67 5.50
CA LEU A 261 -5.13 30.09 5.32
C LEU A 261 -5.54 29.24 6.54
N CYS A 262 -4.64 28.41 7.07
CA CYS A 262 -4.94 27.60 8.26
C CYS A 262 -5.13 28.48 9.51
N GLU A 263 -4.36 29.56 9.63
CA GLU A 263 -4.48 30.52 10.73
C GLU A 263 -5.79 31.33 10.63
N LEU A 264 -6.23 31.68 9.41
CA LEU A 264 -7.57 32.26 9.14
C LEU A 264 -8.69 31.32 9.58
N LEU A 265 -8.48 30.01 9.47
CA LEU A 265 -9.40 28.96 9.93
C LEU A 265 -9.17 28.55 11.39
N GLU A 266 -8.42 29.35 12.16
CA GLU A 266 -8.27 29.20 13.60
C GLU A 266 -7.60 27.87 14.05
N VAL A 267 -6.67 27.33 13.25
CA VAL A 267 -5.95 26.07 13.54
C VAL A 267 -5.31 26.02 14.95
N ARG A 268 -4.96 27.16 15.55
CA ARG A 268 -4.38 27.23 16.89
C ARG A 268 -5.36 27.03 18.03
N THR A 269 -6.58 27.52 17.86
CA THR A 269 -7.60 27.57 18.92
C THR A 269 -8.64 26.47 18.78
N GLN A 270 -8.81 25.92 17.58
CA GLN A 270 -9.69 24.78 17.38
C GLN A 270 -9.14 23.51 18.03
N GLN A 271 -9.98 22.76 18.74
CA GLN A 271 -9.58 21.47 19.32
C GLN A 271 -9.34 20.40 18.24
N GLN A 272 -10.04 20.49 17.11
CA GLN A 272 -9.93 19.57 15.99
C GLN A 272 -9.61 20.34 14.72
N PHE A 273 -8.71 19.81 13.89
CA PHE A 273 -8.32 20.43 12.62
C PHE A 273 -7.69 19.37 11.70
N VAL A 274 -8.06 19.36 10.42
CA VAL A 274 -7.58 18.36 9.46
C VAL A 274 -7.21 19.01 8.14
N MET A 275 -6.02 18.69 7.66
CA MET A 275 -5.47 19.12 6.39
C MET A 275 -4.62 18.03 5.75
N LEU A 276 -4.81 17.81 4.46
CA LEU A 276 -3.87 17.11 3.58
C LEU A 276 -3.13 18.17 2.76
N ASP A 277 -1.82 18.07 2.65
CA ASP A 277 -0.98 19.13 2.07
C ASP A 277 0.06 18.57 1.11
N SER A 278 0.11 19.17 -0.08
CA SER A 278 1.18 18.97 -1.04
C SER A 278 2.20 20.11 -0.92
N SER A 279 3.09 20.01 0.07
CA SER A 279 4.12 21.02 0.33
C SER A 279 5.30 20.98 -0.66
N ALA A 280 5.48 19.89 -1.39
CA ALA A 280 6.48 19.76 -2.45
C ALA A 280 5.96 20.32 -3.79
N LYS A 281 6.51 21.46 -4.23
CA LYS A 281 6.04 22.24 -5.39
C LYS A 281 6.08 21.52 -6.76
N HIS A 282 6.78 20.40 -6.88
CA HIS A 282 7.00 19.70 -8.15
C HIS A 282 6.35 18.32 -8.24
N THR A 283 5.91 17.76 -7.11
CA THR A 283 5.45 16.36 -7.04
C THR A 283 4.11 16.19 -6.36
N GLY A 284 3.66 17.16 -5.56
CA GLY A 284 2.29 17.26 -5.05
C GLY A 284 1.58 18.45 -5.68
N ARG A 285 0.24 18.36 -5.85
CA ARG A 285 -0.56 19.39 -6.53
C ARG A 285 -1.58 20.07 -5.64
N TYR A 286 -2.21 19.35 -4.71
CA TYR A 286 -3.39 19.85 -4.02
C TYR A 286 -3.18 19.93 -2.50
N THR A 287 -3.67 21.01 -1.91
CA THR A 287 -3.90 21.11 -0.46
C THR A 287 -5.40 21.03 -0.21
N ILE A 288 -5.82 20.18 0.71
CA ILE A 288 -7.23 19.91 1.03
C ILE A 288 -7.44 20.16 2.52
N LEU A 289 -8.41 21.01 2.85
CA LEU A 289 -8.83 21.29 4.22
C LEU A 289 -10.26 20.80 4.43
N GLY A 290 -10.44 19.99 5.48
CA GLY A 290 -11.75 19.62 5.98
C GLY A 290 -12.24 20.64 7.00
N VAL A 291 -13.44 21.18 6.81
CA VAL A 291 -14.00 22.20 7.72
C VAL A 291 -15.01 21.54 8.65
N PHE A 292 -14.72 21.57 9.95
CA PHE A 292 -15.58 21.03 10.99
C PHE A 292 -16.86 21.86 11.17
N ILE A 293 -17.99 21.17 11.27
CA ILE A 293 -19.31 21.76 11.51
C ILE A 293 -19.87 21.21 12.82
N PRO A 294 -20.14 22.06 13.82
CA PRO A 294 -20.71 21.61 15.09
C PRO A 294 -22.04 20.88 14.89
N GLY A 295 -22.19 19.70 15.51
CA GLY A 295 -23.38 18.84 15.43
C GLY A 295 -23.55 18.07 14.11
N ILE A 296 -22.60 18.16 13.18
CA ILE A 296 -22.72 17.53 11.84
C ILE A 296 -21.46 16.75 11.45
N THR A 297 -20.27 17.27 11.72
CA THR A 297 -19.03 16.57 11.37
C THR A 297 -18.77 15.43 12.34
N ASP A 298 -18.85 14.20 11.83
CA ASP A 298 -18.60 12.97 12.58
C ASP A 298 -17.19 12.43 12.32
N THR A 299 -16.50 12.06 13.39
CA THR A 299 -15.27 11.26 13.36
C THR A 299 -15.57 9.84 13.80
N TYR A 300 -15.24 8.86 12.96
CA TYR A 300 -15.43 7.44 13.17
C TYR A 300 -14.12 6.79 13.58
N THR A 301 -14.16 6.04 14.68
CA THR A 301 -13.01 5.31 15.19
C THR A 301 -13.35 3.84 15.45
N TRP A 302 -12.42 2.96 15.08
CA TRP A 302 -12.57 1.52 15.27
C TRP A 302 -11.21 0.89 15.56
N ARG A 303 -11.20 -0.22 16.29
CA ARG A 303 -10.01 -1.06 16.52
C ARG A 303 -10.33 -2.48 16.09
N VAL A 304 -9.35 -3.14 15.50
CA VAL A 304 -9.47 -4.55 15.09
C VAL A 304 -9.87 -5.38 16.31
N GLY A 305 -10.96 -6.14 16.20
CA GLY A 305 -11.53 -6.93 17.29
C GLY A 305 -12.61 -6.20 18.11
N ASP A 306 -12.83 -4.91 17.92
CA ASP A 306 -14.01 -4.22 18.48
C ASP A 306 -15.27 -4.64 17.69
N GLU A 307 -16.34 -4.98 18.41
CA GLU A 307 -17.66 -5.33 17.83
C GLU A 307 -18.44 -4.10 17.33
N SER A 308 -18.01 -2.89 17.69
CA SER A 308 -18.73 -1.64 17.45
C SER A 308 -17.81 -0.52 16.99
N ILE A 309 -18.38 0.41 16.23
CA ILE A 309 -17.71 1.63 15.76
C ILE A 309 -18.07 2.77 16.71
N TYR A 310 -17.10 3.59 17.06
CA TYR A 310 -17.31 4.76 17.91
C TYR A 310 -17.36 6.02 17.06
N THR A 311 -18.37 6.84 17.29
CA THR A 311 -18.55 8.13 16.62
C THR A 311 -18.41 9.28 17.61
N GLU A 312 -17.62 10.28 17.22
CA GLU A 312 -17.45 11.55 17.93
C GLU A 312 -17.95 12.68 17.02
N THR A 313 -19.08 13.30 17.38
CA THR A 313 -19.66 14.41 16.62
C THR A 313 -19.05 15.72 17.13
N PHE A 314 -18.46 16.51 16.25
CA PHE A 314 -17.80 17.76 16.63
C PHE A 314 -18.77 18.72 17.32
N GLY A 315 -18.35 19.34 18.42
CA GLY A 315 -19.17 20.26 19.20
C GLY A 315 -20.16 19.60 20.17
N GLU A 316 -20.32 18.28 20.12
CA GLU A 316 -21.07 17.51 21.11
C GLU A 316 -20.12 16.90 22.15
N SER A 317 -20.61 16.73 23.39
CA SER A 317 -19.84 16.10 24.45
C SER A 317 -20.07 14.59 24.49
N GLY A 318 -18.98 13.82 24.40
CA GLY A 318 -18.97 12.38 24.55
C GLY A 318 -18.90 11.61 23.24
N ARG A 319 -18.39 10.38 23.32
CA ARG A 319 -18.37 9.42 22.22
C ARG A 319 -19.64 8.58 22.26
N LYS A 320 -20.28 8.41 21.10
CA LYS A 320 -21.42 7.52 20.92
C LYS A 320 -20.91 6.19 20.40
N GLU A 321 -21.25 5.12 21.10
CA GLU A 321 -21.05 3.76 20.60
C GLU A 321 -22.19 3.45 19.63
N GLY A 322 -21.85 3.15 18.38
CA GLY A 322 -22.82 2.69 17.41
C GLY A 322 -23.12 1.23 17.67
N ASN A 323 -24.32 0.90 18.16
CA ASN A 323 -24.83 -0.48 18.21
C ASN A 323 -25.10 -0.96 16.79
N PHE A 324 -24.06 -1.35 16.06
CA PHE A 324 -24.19 -2.05 14.80
C PHE A 324 -23.56 -3.41 15.03
N ASN A 325 -24.36 -4.47 14.92
CA ASN A 325 -23.81 -5.80 14.72
C ASN A 325 -22.99 -5.70 13.43
N LEU A 326 -21.67 -5.53 13.55
CA LEU A 326 -20.77 -5.73 12.42
C LEU A 326 -21.04 -7.15 11.96
N ASP A 327 -21.67 -7.27 10.80
CA ASP A 327 -22.04 -8.58 10.23
C ASP A 327 -20.76 -9.42 10.17
N PRO A 328 -20.76 -10.70 10.59
CA PRO A 328 -19.61 -11.60 10.47
C PRO A 328 -19.17 -11.88 9.01
N SER A 329 -19.76 -11.20 8.03
CA SER A 329 -19.39 -11.24 6.61
C SER A 329 -18.14 -10.38 6.35
N PRO A 330 -17.44 -10.58 5.21
CA PRO A 330 -16.18 -9.89 4.87
C PRO A 330 -16.27 -8.35 4.81
N SER A 331 -17.47 -7.78 4.96
CA SER A 331 -17.69 -6.34 5.01
C SER A 331 -17.26 -5.72 6.34
N GLY A 332 -17.54 -6.29 7.52
CA GLY A 332 -17.15 -5.71 8.82
C GLY A 332 -17.23 -4.16 8.88
N ILE A 333 -16.16 -3.51 9.34
CA ILE A 333 -15.98 -2.04 9.31
C ILE A 333 -15.96 -1.46 7.87
N TRP A 334 -15.38 -2.18 6.92
CA TRP A 334 -15.15 -1.69 5.55
C TRP A 334 -16.45 -1.50 4.77
N GLY A 335 -17.39 -2.44 4.90
CA GLY A 335 -18.72 -2.37 4.33
C GLY A 335 -19.60 -1.34 5.02
N ASP A 336 -19.48 -1.14 6.34
CA ASP A 336 -20.17 -0.04 7.03
C ASP A 336 -19.69 1.33 6.51
N LEU A 337 -18.36 1.53 6.42
CA LEU A 337 -17.79 2.76 5.86
C LEU A 337 -18.22 2.97 4.40
N ALA A 338 -18.27 1.90 3.61
CA ALA A 338 -18.74 1.96 2.24
C ALA A 338 -20.22 2.31 2.14
N GLY A 339 -21.06 1.68 2.96
CA GLY A 339 -22.48 1.99 3.09
C GLY A 339 -22.70 3.46 3.46
N ARG A 340 -21.96 3.98 4.45
CA ARG A 340 -21.99 5.40 4.81
C ARG A 340 -21.64 6.29 3.62
N MET A 341 -20.49 6.06 2.98
CA MET A 341 -20.07 6.87 1.83
C MET A 341 -21.11 6.86 0.71
N SER A 342 -21.74 5.70 0.44
CA SER A 342 -22.77 5.59 -0.61
C SER A 342 -23.96 6.53 -0.36
N SER A 343 -24.34 6.74 0.91
CA SER A 343 -25.40 7.68 1.31
C SER A 343 -25.03 9.16 1.11
N TYR A 344 -23.74 9.45 0.97
CA TYR A 344 -23.19 10.80 0.75
C TYR A 344 -22.81 11.10 -0.69
N THR A 345 -23.02 10.16 -1.63
CA THR A 345 -22.75 10.40 -3.06
C THR A 345 -23.38 11.72 -3.53
N THR A 346 -22.60 12.48 -4.30
CA THR A 346 -22.93 13.87 -4.65
C THR A 346 -22.59 14.13 -6.11
N THR A 347 -23.40 14.94 -6.80
CA THR A 347 -23.21 15.33 -8.21
C THR A 347 -23.05 16.85 -8.36
N GLY A 348 -22.71 17.33 -9.56
CA GLY A 348 -22.72 18.76 -9.90
C GLY A 348 -21.48 19.57 -9.47
N GLY A 349 -20.43 18.93 -8.97
CA GLY A 349 -19.16 19.62 -8.67
C GLY A 349 -18.23 19.79 -9.87
N ASP A 350 -17.17 20.56 -9.68
CA ASP A 350 -16.11 20.74 -10.69
C ASP A 350 -15.27 19.46 -10.86
N GLU A 351 -15.17 18.96 -12.10
CA GLU A 351 -14.42 17.75 -12.44
C GLU A 351 -12.92 17.87 -12.17
N GLU A 352 -12.35 19.08 -12.26
CA GLU A 352 -10.93 19.34 -11.99
C GLU A 352 -10.58 19.26 -10.49
N CYS A 353 -11.58 19.34 -9.63
CA CYS A 353 -11.40 19.29 -8.19
C CYS A 353 -11.33 17.82 -7.72
N PRO A 354 -10.23 17.40 -7.07
CA PRO A 354 -10.04 15.99 -6.67
C PRO A 354 -10.93 15.57 -5.49
N PHE A 355 -11.37 16.50 -4.65
CA PHE A 355 -12.09 16.22 -3.41
C PHE A 355 -13.26 17.18 -3.22
N TRP A 356 -14.47 16.65 -3.16
CA TRP A 356 -15.70 17.44 -2.97
C TRP A 356 -16.16 17.54 -1.52
N GLY A 357 -15.44 16.88 -0.62
CA GLY A 357 -15.93 16.48 0.70
C GLY A 357 -16.00 14.95 0.80
N GLY A 358 -16.15 14.41 2.00
CA GLY A 358 -16.04 12.97 2.26
C GLY A 358 -15.10 12.66 3.42
N PHE A 359 -14.59 11.43 3.48
CA PHE A 359 -13.71 11.00 4.54
C PHE A 359 -12.29 11.54 4.34
N ILE A 360 -11.69 12.04 5.42
CA ILE A 360 -10.25 12.27 5.54
C ILE A 360 -9.78 11.58 6.82
N GLY A 361 -8.66 10.86 6.75
CA GLY A 361 -8.12 10.18 7.91
C GLY A 361 -7.20 9.03 7.53
N TYR A 362 -7.03 8.06 8.43
CA TYR A 362 -6.11 6.95 8.26
C TYR A 362 -6.73 5.58 8.52
N PHE A 363 -6.13 4.58 7.89
CA PHE A 363 -6.17 3.17 8.28
C PHE A 363 -4.76 2.80 8.69
N ASN A 364 -4.58 2.30 9.91
CA ASN A 364 -3.25 1.98 10.42
C ASN A 364 -2.74 0.63 9.87
N TYR A 365 -1.54 0.21 10.28
CA TYR A 365 -0.96 -1.05 9.80
C TYR A 365 -1.80 -2.26 10.20
N GLU A 366 -2.25 -2.34 11.44
CA GLU A 366 -3.02 -3.47 11.97
C GLU A 366 -4.41 -3.59 11.31
N ALA A 367 -5.06 -2.47 10.99
CA ALA A 367 -6.26 -2.46 10.16
C ALA A 367 -6.00 -3.09 8.79
N GLY A 368 -4.85 -2.80 8.18
CA GLY A 368 -4.42 -3.45 6.95
C GLY A 368 -4.11 -4.93 7.13
N VAL A 369 -3.41 -5.33 8.18
CA VAL A 369 -3.12 -6.75 8.46
C VAL A 369 -4.40 -7.56 8.62
N SER A 370 -5.43 -6.99 9.23
CA SER A 370 -6.73 -7.66 9.39
C SER A 370 -7.41 -8.03 8.07
N THR A 371 -7.01 -7.44 6.94
CA THR A 371 -7.55 -7.78 5.61
C THR A 371 -6.88 -9.01 4.98
N LEU A 372 -5.81 -9.53 5.61
CA LEU A 372 -5.04 -10.69 5.13
C LEU A 372 -5.44 -12.02 5.82
N ASP A 373 -6.47 -12.01 6.67
CA ASP A 373 -6.86 -13.12 7.53
C ASP A 373 -5.67 -13.65 8.37
N VAL A 374 -4.89 -12.73 8.93
CA VAL A 374 -3.79 -13.01 9.87
C VAL A 374 -4.25 -12.66 11.28
N GLU A 375 -4.09 -13.59 12.23
CA GLU A 375 -4.35 -13.31 13.63
C GLU A 375 -3.32 -12.32 14.18
N LEU A 376 -3.81 -11.24 14.80
CA LEU A 376 -2.95 -10.24 15.42
C LEU A 376 -2.37 -10.77 16.74
N ALA A 377 -1.08 -10.50 16.97
CA ALA A 377 -0.36 -10.92 18.18
C ALA A 377 -1.06 -10.44 19.46
N SER A 378 -1.11 -11.30 20.49
CA SER A 378 -1.72 -11.03 21.80
C SER A 378 -0.67 -11.01 22.92
N PRO A 379 -0.82 -10.20 23.98
CA PRO A 379 -1.95 -9.27 24.22
C PRO A 379 -1.79 -7.95 23.46
N ARG A 380 -2.88 -7.44 22.87
CA ARG A 380 -2.96 -6.07 22.34
C ARG A 380 -3.26 -5.03 23.44
N GLY A 381 -2.76 -5.29 24.66
CA GLY A 381 -3.09 -4.60 25.92
C GLY A 381 -4.28 -5.19 26.70
N ASP A 382 -4.33 -4.96 28.02
CA ASP A 382 -5.46 -5.33 28.91
C ASP A 382 -6.74 -4.54 28.54
N GLU A 383 -7.94 -5.03 28.90
CA GLU A 383 -9.23 -4.35 28.62
C GLU A 383 -9.31 -2.89 29.09
N LYS A 384 -8.56 -2.52 30.14
CA LYS A 384 -8.49 -1.13 30.62
C LYS A 384 -7.66 -0.21 29.72
N ASP A 385 -6.65 -0.72 29.02
CA ASP A 385 -5.79 0.02 28.09
C ASP A 385 -6.41 0.22 26.70
N ARG A 386 -7.41 -0.60 26.32
CA ARG A 386 -8.05 -0.53 25.00
C ARG A 386 -8.62 0.85 24.65
N ARG A 387 -9.11 1.61 25.65
CA ARG A 387 -9.68 2.95 25.45
C ARG A 387 -8.63 4.03 25.22
N GLU A 388 -7.41 3.84 25.72
CA GLU A 388 -6.28 4.76 25.54
C GLU A 388 -5.40 4.40 24.34
N ARG A 389 -5.60 3.20 23.77
CA ARG A 389 -4.95 2.76 22.53
C ARG A 389 -5.43 3.60 21.34
N VAL A 390 -4.50 3.96 20.46
CA VAL A 390 -4.83 4.71 19.24
C VAL A 390 -5.68 3.84 18.33
N PRO A 391 -6.78 4.38 17.77
CA PRO A 391 -7.68 3.59 16.95
C PRO A 391 -6.99 3.08 15.68
N ASP A 392 -7.40 1.89 15.22
CA ASP A 392 -6.86 1.27 14.02
C ASP A 392 -7.41 1.94 12.74
N VAL A 393 -8.63 2.47 12.82
CA VAL A 393 -9.26 3.32 11.81
C VAL A 393 -9.68 4.64 12.44
N ASN A 394 -9.36 5.76 11.82
CA ASN A 394 -9.79 7.09 12.27
C ASN A 394 -10.10 7.98 11.07
N LEU A 395 -11.39 8.12 10.73
CA LEU A 395 -11.88 8.83 9.55
C LEU A 395 -12.88 9.90 9.97
N THR A 396 -12.67 11.15 9.53
CA THR A 396 -13.61 12.25 9.75
C THR A 396 -14.36 12.57 8.46
N LEU A 397 -15.69 12.64 8.53
CA LEU A 397 -16.57 12.93 7.40
C LEU A 397 -16.81 14.45 7.26
N PHE A 398 -16.16 15.06 6.27
CA PHE A 398 -16.26 16.48 6.00
C PHE A 398 -17.33 16.80 4.95
N HIS A 399 -18.31 17.60 5.38
CA HIS A 399 -19.37 18.12 4.51
C HIS A 399 -18.97 19.39 3.78
N ARG A 400 -18.04 20.14 4.38
CA ARG A 400 -17.43 21.36 3.85
C ARG A 400 -15.95 21.13 3.59
N SER A 401 -15.46 21.58 2.45
CA SER A 401 -14.06 21.48 2.07
C SER A 401 -13.55 22.76 1.42
N ILE A 402 -12.24 22.97 1.56
CA ILE A 402 -11.49 23.97 0.80
C ILE A 402 -10.34 23.22 0.11
N VAL A 403 -10.26 23.36 -1.21
CA VAL A 403 -9.20 22.73 -2.01
C VAL A 403 -8.41 23.80 -2.72
N VAL A 404 -7.08 23.71 -2.67
CA VAL A 404 -6.15 24.62 -3.35
C VAL A 404 -5.30 23.82 -4.31
N ASP A 405 -5.33 24.17 -5.60
CA ASP A 405 -4.36 23.69 -6.58
C ASP A 405 -3.11 24.57 -6.49
N ASN A 406 -2.06 24.04 -5.89
CA ASN A 406 -0.80 24.73 -5.64
C ASN A 406 -0.01 25.03 -6.93
N ILE A 407 -0.40 24.43 -8.06
CA ILE A 407 0.22 24.67 -9.37
C ILE A 407 -0.53 25.75 -10.13
N SER A 408 -1.85 25.58 -10.29
CA SER A 408 -2.67 26.54 -11.05
C SER A 408 -3.13 27.74 -10.23
N GLY A 409 -2.95 27.73 -8.91
CA GLY A 409 -3.47 28.77 -8.00
C GLY A 409 -5.00 28.79 -7.91
N LYS A 410 -5.71 27.81 -8.48
CA LYS A 410 -7.17 27.70 -8.40
C LYS A 410 -7.57 27.22 -7.01
N VAL A 411 -8.57 27.87 -6.42
CA VAL A 411 -9.13 27.54 -5.11
C VAL A 411 -10.59 27.18 -5.29
N TRP A 412 -11.02 26.11 -4.62
CA TRP A 412 -12.41 25.74 -4.49
C TRP A 412 -12.84 25.82 -3.04
N VAL A 413 -14.00 26.41 -2.81
CA VAL A 413 -14.74 26.38 -1.55
C VAL A 413 -16.03 25.65 -1.81
N GLN A 414 -16.31 24.59 -1.06
CA GLN A 414 -17.36 23.63 -1.42
C GLN A 414 -18.11 23.12 -0.20
N SER A 415 -19.40 22.82 -0.39
CA SER A 415 -20.22 22.12 0.59
C SER A 415 -21.27 21.27 -0.11
N PHE A 416 -21.50 20.06 0.39
CA PHE A 416 -22.66 19.23 0.00
C PHE A 416 -23.77 19.24 1.06
N GLN A 417 -23.64 20.09 2.09
CA GLN A 417 -24.68 20.31 3.09
C GLN A 417 -25.78 21.22 2.52
N SER A 418 -27.02 20.97 2.92
CA SER A 418 -28.15 21.82 2.52
C SER A 418 -28.05 23.22 3.16
N GLN A 419 -28.38 24.26 2.40
CA GLN A 419 -28.43 25.66 2.85
C GLN A 419 -27.06 26.26 3.25
N ASP A 420 -25.99 25.83 2.59
CA ASP A 420 -24.62 26.27 2.85
C ASP A 420 -24.10 27.34 1.88
N GLU A 421 -24.95 27.87 0.99
CA GLU A 421 -24.55 28.85 -0.03
C GLU A 421 -23.88 30.10 0.58
N ASP A 422 -24.46 30.62 1.67
CA ASP A 422 -23.94 31.80 2.37
C ASP A 422 -22.55 31.54 2.98
N TRP A 423 -22.33 30.32 3.49
CA TRP A 423 -21.02 29.93 4.03
C TRP A 423 -19.97 29.88 2.91
N VAL A 424 -20.32 29.25 1.78
CA VAL A 424 -19.43 29.14 0.60
C VAL A 424 -19.01 30.53 0.11
N VAL A 425 -19.97 31.45 -0.06
CA VAL A 425 -19.69 32.82 -0.50
C VAL A 425 -18.85 33.56 0.54
N GLY A 426 -19.23 33.52 1.81
CA GLY A 426 -18.56 34.27 2.87
C GLY A 426 -17.11 33.84 3.10
N ILE A 427 -16.81 32.54 3.06
CA ILE A 427 -15.43 32.08 3.23
C ILE A 427 -14.60 32.32 1.96
N ALA A 428 -15.18 32.21 0.77
CA ALA A 428 -14.50 32.54 -0.48
C ALA A 428 -14.07 34.03 -0.52
N GLU A 429 -14.92 34.95 -0.04
CA GLU A 429 -14.57 36.36 0.09
C GLU A 429 -13.42 36.59 1.08
N LYS A 430 -13.43 35.93 2.24
CA LYS A 430 -12.33 36.02 3.21
C LYS A 430 -11.00 35.53 2.63
N ILE A 431 -11.02 34.42 1.89
CA ILE A 431 -9.81 33.87 1.25
C ILE A 431 -9.31 34.80 0.14
N LYS A 432 -10.21 35.39 -0.66
CA LYS A 432 -9.83 36.39 -1.67
C LYS A 432 -9.17 37.62 -1.05
N LEU A 433 -9.71 38.11 0.08
CA LEU A 433 -9.12 39.22 0.82
C LEU A 433 -7.73 38.86 1.37
N LEU A 434 -7.58 37.67 1.95
CA LEU A 434 -6.30 37.17 2.41
C LEU A 434 -5.27 37.14 1.27
N ALA A 435 -5.61 36.52 0.15
CA ALA A 435 -4.74 36.45 -1.02
C ALA A 435 -4.38 37.83 -1.60
N ALA A 436 -5.30 38.80 -1.55
CA ALA A 436 -5.04 40.17 -1.99
C ALA A 436 -4.05 40.91 -1.07
N MET A 437 -4.13 40.68 0.25
CA MET A 437 -3.22 41.26 1.23
C MET A 437 -1.78 40.74 1.06
N SER A 438 -1.62 39.48 0.65
CA SER A 438 -0.32 38.86 0.39
C SER A 438 0.42 39.45 -0.84
N ILE A 439 -0.28 40.22 -1.70
CA ILE A 439 0.29 40.84 -2.92
C ILE A 439 0.85 42.24 -2.66
N THR A 440 0.37 42.94 -1.63
CA THR A 440 0.85 44.30 -1.31
C THR A 440 2.16 44.28 -0.50
N PRO A 441 3.29 44.79 -1.02
CA PRO A 441 4.45 45.04 -0.19
C PRO A 441 4.08 46.11 0.85
N THR A 442 4.47 45.90 2.10
CA THR A 442 4.27 46.82 3.22
C THR A 442 4.81 48.21 2.89
N THR A 443 3.99 49.09 2.34
CA THR A 443 4.29 50.52 2.28
C THR A 443 3.76 51.14 3.56
N THR A 444 4.68 51.52 4.43
CA THR A 444 4.42 52.50 5.48
C THR A 444 3.70 53.70 4.86
N PRO A 445 2.50 54.08 5.30
CA PRO A 445 1.86 55.28 4.76
C PRO A 445 2.69 56.50 5.19
N PRO A 446 2.91 57.49 4.30
CA PRO A 446 3.37 58.79 4.73
C PRO A 446 2.33 59.37 5.69
N ASN A 447 2.79 59.94 6.80
CA ASN A 447 1.93 60.80 7.61
C ASN A 447 1.36 61.93 6.74
N ASP A 448 0.13 62.32 7.05
CA ASP A 448 -0.62 63.47 6.54
C ASP A 448 -1.44 63.23 5.27
N VAL A 449 -2.74 62.88 5.44
CA VAL A 449 -3.87 63.72 5.00
C VAL A 449 -5.10 63.38 5.87
N VAL A 450 -5.68 64.43 6.46
CA VAL A 450 -6.93 64.46 7.24
C VAL A 450 -8.14 64.38 6.29
N GLY A 451 -9.12 63.49 6.55
CA GLY A 451 -10.44 63.63 5.91
C GLY A 451 -11.34 62.38 5.81
N ASN A 452 -12.01 62.05 6.90
CA ASN A 452 -13.36 61.46 7.05
C ASN A 452 -13.80 60.11 6.41
N SER A 453 -14.19 59.22 7.34
CA SER A 453 -15.35 58.33 7.37
C SER A 453 -15.29 56.96 6.67
N VAL A 454 -14.66 56.00 7.35
CA VAL A 454 -14.93 54.56 7.22
C VAL A 454 -15.58 54.04 8.51
N VAL A 455 -16.64 53.25 8.31
CA VAL A 455 -17.46 52.58 9.33
C VAL A 455 -16.60 51.72 10.25
N THR A 456 -16.76 51.92 11.55
CA THR A 456 -15.95 51.31 12.62
C THR A 456 -16.62 50.03 13.14
N LEU A 457 -15.95 48.89 13.05
CA LEU A 457 -16.23 47.71 13.90
C LEU A 457 -15.47 47.86 15.23
N PRO A 458 -16.02 47.38 16.37
CA PRO A 458 -15.51 47.72 17.69
C PRO A 458 -14.15 47.07 17.97
N ARG A 459 -13.13 47.92 18.15
CA ARG A 459 -11.81 47.55 18.68
C ARG A 459 -11.92 47.31 20.19
N SER A 460 -11.67 46.08 20.63
CA SER A 460 -11.27 45.80 22.01
C SER A 460 -9.92 46.47 22.28
N THR A 461 -9.89 47.36 23.26
CA THR A 461 -8.73 48.13 23.70
C THR A 461 -7.97 47.41 24.80
N THR A 462 -6.85 46.80 24.45
CA THR A 462 -5.70 46.63 25.35
C THR A 462 -4.43 46.86 24.54
N SER A 463 -3.91 48.08 24.65
CA SER A 463 -2.64 48.53 24.11
C SER A 463 -1.48 47.98 24.96
N GLY A 464 -0.53 47.28 24.35
CA GLY A 464 0.76 47.01 25.00
C GLY A 464 1.46 45.70 24.67
N ALA A 465 1.53 45.28 23.40
CA ALA A 465 2.62 44.47 22.84
C ALA A 465 2.28 44.21 21.37
N ARG A 466 3.10 44.72 20.44
CA ARG A 466 3.23 44.05 19.14
C ARG A 466 3.92 42.72 19.44
N VAL A 467 3.14 41.66 19.68
CA VAL A 467 3.67 40.31 19.63
C VAL A 467 4.14 40.11 18.20
N SER A 468 5.44 39.92 18.02
CA SER A 468 6.06 39.54 16.76
C SER A 468 5.29 38.35 16.18
N THR A 469 4.54 38.56 15.10
CA THR A 469 3.81 37.51 14.38
C THR A 469 4.72 36.64 13.51
N ALA A 470 6.03 36.87 13.55
CA ALA A 470 7.05 35.97 13.05
C ALA A 470 7.76 35.32 14.24
N THR A 471 7.29 34.15 14.69
CA THR A 471 8.17 33.21 15.39
C THR A 471 9.32 32.90 14.43
N ASP A 472 10.53 33.26 14.80
CA ASP A 472 11.73 33.00 14.02
C ASP A 472 11.87 31.48 13.84
N ILE A 473 11.57 31.02 12.62
CA ILE A 473 11.65 29.63 12.11
C ILE A 473 13.06 29.01 12.18
N ASN A 474 14.03 29.74 12.73
CA ASN A 474 15.39 29.31 13.01
C ASN A 474 15.64 29.04 14.51
N GLU A 475 14.71 29.37 15.40
CA GLU A 475 14.82 28.98 16.80
C GLU A 475 14.66 27.46 16.94
N PRO A 476 15.48 26.81 17.79
CA PRO A 476 15.31 25.39 18.05
C PRO A 476 13.90 25.13 18.59
N LEU A 477 13.18 24.19 17.95
CA LEU A 477 11.95 23.63 18.50
C LEU A 477 12.23 23.20 19.94
N PHE A 478 11.46 23.75 20.88
CA PHE A 478 11.57 23.42 22.31
C PHE A 478 12.89 23.85 22.96
N ALA A 479 13.42 25.03 22.60
CA ALA A 479 14.54 25.64 23.32
C ALA A 479 14.27 25.69 24.83
N GLY A 480 15.03 24.92 25.62
CA GLY A 480 14.89 24.84 27.09
C GLY A 480 13.95 23.75 27.61
N SER A 481 13.40 22.88 26.77
CA SER A 481 12.63 21.70 27.21
C SER A 481 13.53 20.47 27.34
N ASP A 482 13.26 19.61 28.33
CA ASP A 482 13.96 18.33 28.47
C ASP A 482 13.47 17.36 27.39
N VAL A 483 14.39 17.03 26.46
CA VAL A 483 14.16 16.06 25.37
C VAL A 483 14.83 14.75 25.73
N ARG A 484 14.04 13.67 25.79
CA ARG A 484 14.54 12.30 25.98
C ARG A 484 14.34 11.50 24.70
N ILE A 485 15.43 10.95 24.17
CA ILE A 485 15.40 10.10 22.97
C ILE A 485 15.74 8.67 23.41
N THR A 486 14.82 7.75 23.14
CA THR A 486 15.00 6.31 23.35
C THR A 486 15.08 5.65 21.99
N GLN A 487 16.25 5.13 21.64
CA GLN A 487 16.50 4.36 20.43
C GLN A 487 16.31 2.86 20.70
N PRO A 488 16.05 2.06 19.65
CA PRO A 488 16.01 0.61 19.77
C PRO A 488 17.33 0.02 20.28
N ASP A 489 17.27 -1.07 21.03
CA ASP A 489 18.44 -1.84 21.43
C ASP A 489 19.13 -2.42 20.20
N LYS A 490 20.39 -2.03 20.02
CA LYS A 490 21.16 -2.41 18.83
C LYS A 490 21.41 -3.91 18.75
N GLU A 491 21.67 -4.58 19.87
CA GLU A 491 22.00 -6.01 19.87
C GLU A 491 20.76 -6.85 19.56
N LYS A 492 19.63 -6.51 20.18
CA LYS A 492 18.33 -7.11 19.89
C LYS A 492 17.90 -6.87 18.45
N TYR A 493 18.01 -5.63 17.96
CA TYR A 493 17.71 -5.32 16.56
C TYR A 493 18.56 -6.15 15.59
N MET A 494 19.86 -6.30 15.88
CA MET A 494 20.75 -7.13 15.09
C MET A 494 20.43 -8.62 15.17
N GLU A 495 19.88 -9.12 16.27
CA GLU A 495 19.39 -10.49 16.33
C GLU A 495 18.12 -10.69 15.52
N ASN A 496 17.18 -9.75 15.59
CA ASN A 496 15.97 -9.74 14.77
C ASN A 496 16.31 -9.74 13.26
N VAL A 497 17.34 -8.99 12.85
CA VAL A 497 17.91 -9.04 11.49
C VAL A 497 18.36 -10.47 11.14
N ARG A 498 19.09 -11.16 12.02
CA ARG A 498 19.57 -12.52 11.76
C ARG A 498 18.43 -13.54 11.71
N ILE A 499 17.38 -13.37 12.51
CA ILE A 499 16.16 -14.17 12.43
C ILE A 499 15.53 -14.01 11.05
N CYS A 500 15.31 -12.77 10.59
CA CYS A 500 14.77 -12.50 9.25
C CYS A 500 15.58 -13.19 8.15
N GLN A 501 16.92 -13.10 8.21
CA GLN A 501 17.79 -13.76 7.23
C GLN A 501 17.66 -15.29 7.22
N ARG A 502 17.43 -15.91 8.39
CA ARG A 502 17.19 -17.36 8.49
C ARG A 502 15.87 -17.73 7.83
N GLU A 503 14.81 -16.95 8.02
CA GLU A 503 13.50 -17.19 7.39
C GLU A 503 13.56 -17.02 5.86
N LEU A 504 14.23 -15.98 5.36
CA LEU A 504 14.49 -15.81 3.92
C LEU A 504 15.26 -17.01 3.33
N ALA A 505 16.27 -17.51 4.06
CA ALA A 505 17.08 -18.65 3.64
C ALA A 505 16.33 -20.00 3.68
N LYS A 506 15.24 -20.11 4.46
CA LYS A 506 14.34 -21.26 4.45
C LYS A 506 13.39 -21.25 3.26
N GLY A 507 13.18 -20.10 2.61
CA GLY A 507 12.19 -19.93 1.56
C GLY A 507 10.83 -19.48 2.07
N GLU A 508 10.71 -19.09 3.34
CA GLU A 508 9.45 -18.60 3.91
C GLU A 508 9.01 -17.27 3.31
N SER A 509 9.97 -16.47 2.84
CA SER A 509 9.72 -15.16 2.25
C SER A 509 10.87 -14.78 1.30
N TYR A 510 10.57 -13.89 0.36
CA TYR A 510 11.52 -13.27 -0.58
C TYR A 510 12.08 -11.96 -0.06
N GLU A 511 11.29 -11.24 0.74
CA GLU A 511 11.62 -9.94 1.32
C GLU A 511 10.92 -9.77 2.67
N LEU A 512 11.65 -9.25 3.67
CA LEU A 512 11.09 -8.84 4.96
C LEU A 512 11.50 -7.40 5.27
N CYS A 513 10.51 -6.59 5.62
CA CYS A 513 10.66 -5.21 6.04
C CYS A 513 10.55 -5.12 7.58
N LEU A 514 11.67 -5.33 8.27
CA LEU A 514 11.73 -5.19 9.72
C LEU A 514 11.72 -3.71 10.11
N THR A 515 10.94 -3.39 11.14
CA THR A 515 10.84 -2.04 11.69
C THR A 515 11.28 -1.99 13.14
N ALA A 516 11.72 -0.80 13.59
CA ALA A 516 12.02 -0.55 15.00
C ALA A 516 11.72 0.91 15.36
N GLN A 517 11.33 1.16 16.59
CA GLN A 517 10.79 2.45 17.03
C GLN A 517 11.79 3.26 17.87
N THR A 518 12.04 4.48 17.44
CA THR A 518 12.66 5.53 18.25
C THR A 518 11.57 6.41 18.85
N THR A 519 11.59 6.55 20.17
CA THR A 519 10.66 7.41 20.92
C THR A 519 11.37 8.68 21.36
N VAL A 520 10.80 9.84 21.03
CA VAL A 520 11.27 11.15 21.53
C VAL A 520 10.21 11.72 22.45
N SER A 521 10.50 11.77 23.74
CA SER A 521 9.64 12.40 24.74
C SER A 521 10.12 13.82 25.01
N ILE A 522 9.18 14.77 24.98
CA ILE A 522 9.42 16.19 25.19
C ILE A 522 8.47 16.63 26.30
N GLU A 523 9.02 17.12 27.40
CA GLU A 523 8.25 17.81 28.43
C GLU A 523 7.93 19.21 27.90
N VAL A 524 6.69 19.44 27.46
CA VAL A 524 6.30 20.72 26.89
C VAL A 524 5.69 21.56 28.01
N PRO A 525 6.31 22.68 28.45
CA PRO A 525 5.66 23.58 29.40
C PRO A 525 4.40 24.14 28.76
N PHE A 526 3.24 23.81 29.32
CA PHE A 526 1.93 24.24 28.84
C PHE A 526 1.70 25.72 29.21
N GLU A 527 2.48 26.63 28.65
CA GLU A 527 2.22 28.07 28.78
C GLU A 527 1.15 28.51 27.77
N GLY A 528 -0.12 28.29 28.14
CA GLY A 528 -1.30 28.81 27.42
C GLY A 528 -2.04 27.80 26.52
N ASN A 529 -3.14 28.27 25.92
CA ASN A 529 -4.05 27.50 25.05
C ASN A 529 -3.48 27.14 23.65
N GLU A 530 -2.18 27.30 23.38
CA GLU A 530 -1.60 27.04 22.05
C GLU A 530 -1.08 25.60 21.91
N ASP A 531 -1.60 24.84 20.95
CA ASP A 531 -1.11 23.49 20.63
C ASP A 531 0.25 23.52 19.91
N SER A 532 1.25 22.85 20.49
CA SER A 532 2.62 22.74 19.97
C SER A 532 2.72 21.90 18.68
N SER A 533 1.74 21.05 18.38
CA SER A 533 1.73 20.18 17.19
C SER A 533 1.69 20.97 15.88
N TRP A 534 0.98 22.11 15.83
CA TRP A 534 0.98 22.97 14.66
C TRP A 534 2.34 23.62 14.42
N LYS A 535 3.05 24.01 15.50
CA LYS A 535 4.42 24.52 15.42
C LYS A 535 5.36 23.47 14.82
N ILE A 536 5.23 22.20 15.23
CA ILE A 536 6.00 21.07 14.67
C ILE A 536 5.70 20.90 13.18
N TYR A 537 4.41 20.90 12.80
CA TYR A 537 4.02 20.76 11.40
C TYR A 537 4.65 21.85 10.52
N LYS A 538 4.60 23.13 10.94
CA LYS A 538 5.22 24.24 10.19
C LYS A 538 6.72 24.04 9.97
N HIS A 539 7.45 23.56 10.98
CA HIS A 539 8.87 23.26 10.86
C HIS A 539 9.13 22.06 9.94
N LEU A 540 8.33 21.00 10.06
CA LEU A 540 8.42 19.81 9.20
C LEU A 540 8.16 20.18 7.74
N ARG A 541 7.09 20.93 7.47
CA ARG A 541 6.71 21.40 6.14
C ARG A 541 7.84 22.18 5.45
N LYS A 542 8.59 22.99 6.22
CA LYS A 542 9.72 23.78 5.70
C LYS A 542 10.99 22.95 5.49
N ARG A 543 11.34 22.06 6.45
CA ARG A 543 12.61 21.30 6.41
C ARG A 543 12.53 20.04 5.54
N ASN A 544 11.37 19.42 5.43
CA ASN A 544 11.14 18.23 4.62
C ASN A 544 9.80 18.35 3.88
N PRO A 545 9.71 19.23 2.86
CA PRO A 545 8.52 19.31 2.03
C PRO A 545 8.27 17.97 1.34
N ALA A 546 7.00 17.56 1.32
CA ALA A 546 6.58 16.27 0.81
C ALA A 546 5.32 16.38 -0.05
N PRO A 547 5.16 15.53 -1.08
CA PRO A 547 3.97 15.51 -1.93
C PRO A 547 2.70 15.12 -1.18
N PHE A 548 2.81 14.29 -0.15
CA PHE A 548 1.70 13.79 0.68
C PHE A 548 1.94 14.09 2.16
N ALA A 549 2.16 15.37 2.48
CA ALA A 549 2.19 15.83 3.86
C ALA A 549 0.76 15.95 4.41
N GLY A 550 0.64 16.09 5.73
CA GLY A 550 -0.63 16.50 6.31
C GLY A 550 -0.60 16.63 7.83
N TYR A 551 -1.68 17.22 8.33
CA TYR A 551 -1.91 17.52 9.72
C TYR A 551 -3.32 17.06 10.09
N TYR A 552 -3.43 16.13 11.03
CA TYR A 552 -4.71 15.59 11.46
C TYR A 552 -4.79 15.67 12.96
N ARG A 553 -5.81 16.33 13.49
CA ARG A 553 -6.12 16.39 14.92
C ARG A 553 -7.61 16.16 15.10
N ALA A 554 -8.00 14.93 15.42
CA ALA A 554 -9.39 14.54 15.68
C ALA A 554 -9.47 13.24 16.50
N ALA A 555 -10.56 13.08 17.26
CA ALA A 555 -10.85 11.91 18.10
C ALA A 555 -9.66 11.42 18.96
N GLY A 556 -8.94 12.37 19.59
CA GLY A 556 -7.81 12.07 20.48
C GLY A 556 -6.55 11.58 19.76
N THR A 557 -6.49 11.63 18.42
CA THR A 557 -5.27 11.40 17.66
C THR A 557 -4.77 12.70 17.05
N THR A 558 -3.49 12.97 17.21
CA THR A 558 -2.76 13.95 16.40
C THR A 558 -1.80 13.21 15.47
N LEU A 559 -1.73 13.59 14.20
CA LEU A 559 -0.81 13.03 13.22
C LEU A 559 -0.22 14.17 12.41
N VAL A 560 1.11 14.17 12.31
CA VAL A 560 1.91 15.15 11.57
C VAL A 560 2.73 14.33 10.58
N SER A 561 2.30 14.31 9.32
CA SER A 561 2.87 13.45 8.27
C SER A 561 3.65 14.25 7.24
N SER A 562 4.72 13.67 6.71
CA SER A 562 5.55 14.19 5.62
C SER A 562 5.94 13.03 4.69
N SER A 563 4.92 12.39 4.11
CA SER A 563 5.10 11.19 3.30
C SER A 563 5.52 11.52 1.87
N PRO A 564 6.60 10.89 1.35
CA PRO A 564 6.99 10.98 -0.04
C PRO A 564 6.26 9.98 -0.96
N GLU A 565 5.58 8.98 -0.42
CA GLU A 565 5.13 7.81 -1.18
C GLU A 565 3.60 7.75 -1.27
N ARG A 566 3.09 7.80 -2.51
CA ARG A 566 1.69 7.48 -2.78
C ARG A 566 1.50 5.97 -2.67
N PHE A 567 0.58 5.55 -1.81
CA PHE A 567 0.17 4.16 -1.77
C PHE A 567 -0.78 3.86 -2.93
N LEU A 568 -1.97 4.46 -2.92
CA LEU A 568 -3.03 4.22 -3.91
C LEU A 568 -3.82 5.49 -4.14
N SER A 569 -3.96 5.88 -5.41
CA SER A 569 -4.93 6.90 -5.83
C SER A 569 -5.89 6.32 -6.85
N TRP A 570 -7.14 6.77 -6.83
CA TRP A 570 -8.10 6.51 -7.87
C TRP A 570 -8.95 7.73 -8.18
N ASP A 571 -9.31 7.89 -9.45
CA ASP A 571 -10.23 8.94 -9.88
C ASP A 571 -11.69 8.47 -9.92
N ARG A 572 -12.58 9.42 -10.21
CA ARG A 572 -14.03 9.20 -10.34
C ARG A 572 -14.42 8.31 -11.54
N HIS A 573 -13.48 8.04 -12.45
CA HIS A 573 -13.69 7.22 -13.63
C HIS A 573 -13.16 5.80 -13.45
N GLY A 574 -12.60 5.47 -12.28
CA GLY A 574 -12.08 4.15 -11.97
C GLY A 574 -10.69 3.91 -12.53
N HIS A 575 -9.88 4.95 -12.74
CA HIS A 575 -8.44 4.80 -12.99
C HIS A 575 -7.67 4.78 -11.67
N PHE A 576 -6.83 3.77 -11.49
CA PHE A 576 -6.03 3.53 -10.30
C PHE A 576 -4.55 3.76 -10.60
N GLN A 577 -3.81 4.24 -9.61
CA GLN A 577 -2.37 4.39 -9.69
C GLN A 577 -1.69 4.14 -8.34
N LEU A 578 -0.62 3.36 -8.35
CA LEU A 578 0.31 3.17 -7.22
C LEU A 578 1.71 3.59 -7.66
N ARG A 579 2.47 4.20 -6.74
CA ARG A 579 3.83 4.73 -7.02
C ARG A 579 4.83 4.27 -5.96
N PRO A 580 5.18 2.98 -5.91
CA PRO A 580 6.15 2.49 -4.93
C PRO A 580 7.52 3.12 -5.13
N ILE A 581 8.19 3.40 -4.01
CA ILE A 581 9.54 3.98 -3.99
C ILE A 581 10.51 3.01 -3.32
N LYS A 582 11.58 2.62 -4.02
CA LYS A 582 12.65 1.78 -3.45
C LYS A 582 14.01 2.24 -3.98
N GLY A 583 14.85 2.78 -3.09
CA GLY A 583 16.13 3.40 -3.44
C GLY A 583 16.04 4.92 -3.38
N THR A 584 16.89 5.55 -2.57
CA THR A 584 16.91 7.00 -2.37
C THR A 584 18.34 7.48 -2.20
N VAL A 585 18.72 8.50 -2.96
CA VAL A 585 20.04 9.14 -2.89
C VAL A 585 19.87 10.59 -2.48
N ARG A 586 20.54 11.01 -1.40
CA ARG A 586 20.56 12.43 -1.00
C ARG A 586 21.33 13.27 -2.00
N LYS A 587 20.79 14.44 -2.35
CA LYS A 587 21.46 15.40 -3.23
C LYS A 587 22.70 15.99 -2.59
N ALA A 588 22.59 16.44 -1.34
CA ALA A 588 23.72 17.00 -0.60
C ALA A 588 24.66 15.90 -0.12
N LYS A 589 25.94 15.97 -0.53
CA LYS A 589 27.01 15.14 0.01
C LYS A 589 27.58 15.78 1.28
N ALA A 590 28.23 14.97 2.11
CA ALA A 590 28.83 15.42 3.38
C ALA A 590 29.99 16.43 3.17
N ASP A 591 30.57 16.46 1.97
CA ASP A 591 31.63 17.39 1.56
C ASP A 591 31.10 18.72 0.99
N GLY A 592 29.78 18.93 0.98
CA GLY A 592 29.13 20.13 0.44
C GLY A 592 28.89 20.12 -1.07
N THR A 593 29.28 19.06 -1.79
CA THR A 593 28.97 18.91 -3.22
C THR A 593 27.58 18.30 -3.45
N THR A 594 27.04 18.44 -4.67
CA THR A 594 25.72 17.90 -5.03
C THR A 594 25.85 16.68 -5.94
N VAL A 595 25.12 15.61 -5.65
CA VAL A 595 25.00 14.42 -6.51
C VAL A 595 24.35 14.83 -7.83
N THR A 596 24.98 14.49 -8.96
CA THR A 596 24.35 14.71 -10.28
C THR A 596 23.33 13.62 -10.57
N ARG A 597 22.37 13.88 -11.48
CA ARG A 597 21.40 12.87 -11.91
C ARG A 597 22.10 11.57 -12.31
N LYS A 598 23.11 11.63 -13.19
CA LYS A 598 23.88 10.49 -13.69
C LYS A 598 24.52 9.67 -12.56
N GLU A 599 25.14 10.34 -11.58
CA GLU A 599 25.70 9.66 -10.40
C GLU A 599 24.61 8.94 -9.60
N ALA A 600 23.42 9.54 -9.46
CA ALA A 600 22.30 8.86 -8.82
C ALA A 600 21.81 7.65 -9.64
N GLU A 601 21.84 7.72 -10.97
CA GLU A 601 21.52 6.56 -11.83
C GLU A 601 22.51 5.42 -11.63
N ASP A 602 23.80 5.70 -11.57
CA ASP A 602 24.83 4.68 -11.34
C ASP A 602 24.68 4.02 -9.94
N ILE A 603 24.27 4.80 -8.92
CA ILE A 603 24.04 4.30 -7.55
C ILE A 603 22.75 3.46 -7.46
N LEU A 604 21.68 3.88 -8.15
CA LEU A 604 20.36 3.27 -8.03
C LEU A 604 20.15 2.10 -9.01
N ASN A 605 20.87 2.05 -10.13
CA ASN A 605 20.70 1.03 -11.17
C ASN A 605 21.51 -0.25 -10.89
N THR A 606 21.69 -0.61 -9.62
CA THR A 606 22.33 -1.87 -9.26
C THR A 606 21.35 -3.04 -9.42
N PRO A 607 21.80 -4.25 -9.81
CA PRO A 607 20.92 -5.43 -9.93
C PRO A 607 20.09 -5.68 -8.67
N LYS A 608 20.64 -5.34 -7.51
CA LYS A 608 20.00 -5.51 -6.21
C LYS A 608 18.84 -4.52 -5.98
N GLU A 609 19.06 -3.22 -6.16
CA GLU A 609 18.00 -2.23 -5.96
C GLU A 609 16.86 -2.42 -6.98
N ARG A 610 17.22 -2.86 -8.20
CA ARG A 610 16.24 -3.28 -9.22
C ARG A 610 15.43 -4.49 -8.76
N ALA A 611 16.06 -5.52 -8.20
CA ALA A 611 15.35 -6.69 -7.69
C ALA A 611 14.35 -6.33 -6.57
N GLU A 612 14.78 -5.52 -5.58
CA GLU A 612 13.91 -5.01 -4.51
C GLU A 612 12.70 -4.24 -5.09
N ASN A 613 12.92 -3.35 -6.05
CA ASN A 613 11.82 -2.62 -6.68
C ASN A 613 10.88 -3.54 -7.47
N LEU A 614 11.43 -4.49 -8.23
CA LEU A 614 10.66 -5.43 -9.04
C LEU A 614 9.72 -6.30 -8.20
N MET A 615 10.19 -6.81 -7.06
CA MET A 615 9.36 -7.58 -6.13
C MET A 615 8.11 -6.81 -5.70
N ILE A 616 8.26 -5.53 -5.38
CA ILE A 616 7.14 -4.66 -5.00
C ILE A 616 6.23 -4.36 -6.19
N VAL A 617 6.78 -4.17 -7.39
CA VAL A 617 5.98 -3.95 -8.60
C VAL A 617 5.10 -5.17 -8.89
N ASP A 618 5.65 -6.38 -8.86
CA ASP A 618 4.87 -7.59 -9.11
C ASP A 618 3.86 -7.86 -7.98
N LEU A 619 4.19 -7.54 -6.72
CA LEU A 619 3.24 -7.60 -5.61
C LEU A 619 2.04 -6.65 -5.83
N ILE A 620 2.29 -5.41 -6.26
CA ILE A 620 1.23 -4.45 -6.55
C ILE A 620 0.38 -4.89 -7.73
N ARG A 621 0.99 -5.45 -8.78
CA ARG A 621 0.24 -6.03 -9.90
C ARG A 621 -0.68 -7.15 -9.41
N HIS A 622 -0.20 -7.99 -8.49
CA HIS A 622 -0.99 -9.07 -7.91
C HIS A 622 -2.19 -8.53 -7.13
N ASP A 623 -1.99 -7.50 -6.31
CA ASP A 623 -3.06 -6.85 -5.55
C ASP A 623 -4.13 -6.28 -6.51
N LEU A 624 -3.69 -5.59 -7.58
CA LEU A 624 -4.60 -5.03 -8.57
C LEU A 624 -5.35 -6.10 -9.38
N HIS A 625 -4.67 -7.15 -9.86
CA HIS A 625 -5.30 -8.25 -10.59
C HIS A 625 -6.26 -9.09 -9.72
N GLY A 626 -6.16 -8.97 -8.38
CA GLY A 626 -7.12 -9.56 -7.45
C GLY A 626 -8.50 -8.90 -7.51
N VAL A 627 -8.60 -7.68 -8.04
CA VAL A 627 -9.85 -6.89 -8.08
C VAL A 627 -10.22 -6.49 -9.50
N LEU A 628 -9.24 -6.02 -10.26
CA LEU A 628 -9.42 -5.52 -11.62
C LEU A 628 -9.34 -6.69 -12.59
N ASP A 629 -10.27 -6.73 -13.52
CA ASP A 629 -10.49 -7.83 -14.44
C ASP A 629 -9.98 -7.54 -15.87
N GLY A 630 -9.43 -6.34 -16.09
CA GLY A 630 -9.02 -5.90 -17.41
C GLY A 630 -7.95 -6.80 -18.05
N GLN A 631 -8.21 -7.21 -19.30
CA GLN A 631 -7.20 -7.84 -20.14
C GLN A 631 -6.09 -6.83 -20.47
N GLU A 632 -4.83 -7.27 -20.48
CA GLU A 632 -3.66 -6.42 -20.75
C GLU A 632 -3.68 -5.76 -22.15
N ASP A 633 -4.54 -6.25 -23.07
CA ASP A 633 -4.59 -5.87 -24.49
C ASP A 633 -5.68 -4.84 -24.86
N GLU A 634 -6.62 -4.52 -23.97
CA GLU A 634 -7.56 -3.40 -24.13
C GLU A 634 -7.19 -2.29 -23.12
N ASP A 635 -7.59 -1.03 -23.35
CA ASP A 635 -7.31 0.15 -22.51
C ASP A 635 -7.88 0.07 -21.06
N GLY A 636 -8.04 -1.14 -20.50
CA GLY A 636 -8.64 -1.47 -19.22
C GLY A 636 -7.83 -2.34 -18.25
N GLY A 637 -6.64 -2.83 -18.61
CA GLY A 637 -5.85 -3.74 -17.76
C GLY A 637 -4.90 -3.09 -16.74
N VAL A 638 -4.31 -3.92 -15.87
CA VAL A 638 -3.19 -3.51 -15.00
C VAL A 638 -1.91 -3.35 -15.84
N LYS A 639 -1.23 -2.22 -15.71
CA LYS A 639 -0.08 -1.86 -16.55
C LYS A 639 1.03 -1.22 -15.71
N VAL A 640 2.27 -1.59 -16.00
CA VAL A 640 3.46 -0.89 -15.49
C VAL A 640 3.87 0.18 -16.51
N SER A 641 3.43 1.43 -16.32
CA SER A 641 3.69 2.52 -17.27
C SER A 641 5.07 3.14 -17.12
N LYS A 642 5.68 2.99 -15.94
CA LYS A 642 7.07 3.38 -15.67
C LYS A 642 7.70 2.36 -14.72
N LEU A 643 8.82 1.78 -15.11
CA LEU A 643 9.55 0.81 -14.29
C LEU A 643 10.90 1.39 -13.90
N MET A 644 11.16 1.51 -12.59
CA MET A 644 12.45 1.91 -12.02
C MET A 644 13.01 3.20 -12.63
N GLY A 645 12.16 4.21 -12.81
CA GLY A 645 12.56 5.49 -13.37
C GLY A 645 13.00 6.46 -12.27
N ILE A 646 14.11 7.17 -12.49
CA ILE A 646 14.63 8.11 -11.50
C ILE A 646 13.86 9.42 -11.56
N GLU A 647 13.29 9.80 -10.43
CA GLU A 647 12.61 11.05 -10.18
C GLU A 647 13.45 11.94 -9.27
N GLU A 648 13.43 13.23 -9.58
CA GLU A 648 14.18 14.25 -8.85
C GLU A 648 13.24 15.01 -7.92
N TYR A 649 13.54 14.98 -6.62
CA TYR A 649 12.85 15.73 -5.58
C TYR A 649 13.75 16.84 -5.05
N GLU A 650 13.25 17.72 -4.20
CA GLU A 650 14.01 18.87 -3.70
C GLU A 650 15.32 18.48 -3.01
N THR A 651 15.31 17.44 -2.17
CA THR A 651 16.45 17.03 -1.34
C THR A 651 17.07 15.69 -1.75
N VAL A 652 16.38 14.90 -2.59
CA VAL A 652 16.75 13.51 -2.92
C VAL A 652 16.45 13.16 -4.38
N PHE A 653 17.12 12.13 -4.89
CA PHE A 653 16.70 11.35 -6.07
C PHE A 653 16.07 10.03 -5.60
N GLN A 654 14.99 9.61 -6.26
CA GLN A 654 14.27 8.39 -5.90
C GLN A 654 14.00 7.53 -7.12
N LEU A 655 14.09 6.21 -6.95
CA LEU A 655 13.72 5.25 -7.98
C LEU A 655 12.23 4.94 -7.81
N VAL A 656 11.44 5.30 -8.83
CA VAL A 656 9.97 5.24 -8.80
C VAL A 656 9.47 4.36 -9.93
N SER A 657 8.55 3.47 -9.59
CA SER A 657 7.74 2.74 -10.56
C SER A 657 6.30 3.25 -10.50
N VAL A 658 5.58 3.19 -11.62
CA VAL A 658 4.18 3.60 -11.74
C VAL A 658 3.41 2.41 -12.28
N ILE A 659 2.49 1.93 -11.46
CA ILE A 659 1.57 0.85 -11.80
C ILE A 659 0.18 1.47 -11.87
N GLU A 660 -0.52 1.20 -12.96
CA GLU A 660 -1.83 1.74 -13.27
C GLU A 660 -2.82 0.59 -13.48
N GLY A 661 -4.09 0.86 -13.24
CA GLY A 661 -5.16 -0.09 -13.51
C GLY A 661 -6.44 0.65 -13.81
N ARG A 662 -7.41 -0.04 -14.41
CA ARG A 662 -8.75 0.50 -14.64
C ARG A 662 -9.79 -0.50 -14.17
N MET A 663 -10.81 -0.01 -13.49
CA MET A 663 -11.97 -0.80 -13.13
C MET A 663 -12.96 -0.81 -14.30
N GLY A 664 -13.32 -2.00 -14.77
CA GLY A 664 -14.32 -2.17 -15.81
C GLY A 664 -15.70 -1.65 -15.38
N ASP A 665 -16.50 -1.19 -16.34
CA ASP A 665 -17.83 -0.62 -16.04
C ASP A 665 -18.77 -1.66 -15.40
N HIS A 666 -18.68 -2.94 -15.80
CA HIS A 666 -19.46 -4.02 -15.17
C HIS A 666 -19.14 -4.21 -13.68
N LEU A 667 -17.88 -4.09 -13.24
CA LEU A 667 -17.54 -4.14 -11.80
C LEU A 667 -18.20 -2.97 -11.06
N ARG A 668 -18.24 -1.78 -11.67
CA ARG A 668 -18.91 -0.62 -11.07
C ARG A 668 -20.42 -0.83 -11.00
N GLU A 669 -21.01 -1.45 -12.02
CA GLU A 669 -22.42 -1.86 -12.04
C GLU A 669 -22.73 -2.91 -10.98
N GLU A 670 -21.78 -3.77 -10.62
CA GLU A 670 -21.88 -4.75 -9.52
C GLU A 670 -21.64 -4.12 -8.13
N GLY A 671 -21.26 -2.85 -8.06
CA GLY A 671 -21.05 -2.09 -6.83
C GLY A 671 -19.61 -2.05 -6.32
N PHE A 672 -18.62 -2.43 -7.13
CA PHE A 672 -17.21 -2.23 -6.76
C PHE A 672 -16.87 -0.73 -6.74
N THR A 673 -16.07 -0.35 -5.75
CA THR A 673 -15.60 1.02 -5.53
C THR A 673 -14.09 1.05 -5.35
N GLY A 674 -13.49 2.25 -5.33
CA GLY A 674 -12.06 2.35 -5.01
C GLY A 674 -11.69 1.82 -3.61
N MET A 675 -12.65 1.77 -2.68
CA MET A 675 -12.44 1.19 -1.35
C MET A 675 -12.19 -0.33 -1.41
N ASP A 676 -12.82 -1.02 -2.36
CA ASP A 676 -12.60 -2.45 -2.61
C ASP A 676 -11.17 -2.76 -3.06
N VAL A 677 -10.56 -1.84 -3.80
CA VAL A 677 -9.15 -1.93 -4.23
C VAL A 677 -8.23 -1.60 -3.06
N LEU A 678 -8.53 -0.56 -2.29
CA LEU A 678 -7.76 -0.19 -1.10
C LEU A 678 -7.72 -1.35 -0.09
N HIS A 679 -8.88 -1.91 0.27
CA HIS A 679 -9.03 -3.02 1.22
C HIS A 679 -8.14 -4.21 0.86
N ARG A 680 -8.17 -4.64 -0.42
CA ARG A 680 -7.41 -5.81 -0.90
C ARG A 680 -5.93 -5.52 -1.14
N SER A 681 -5.55 -4.26 -1.28
CA SER A 681 -4.14 -3.86 -1.46
C SER A 681 -3.40 -3.67 -0.12
N LEU A 682 -4.13 -3.41 0.97
CA LEU A 682 -3.54 -3.20 2.30
C LEU A 682 -2.93 -4.48 2.89
N PRO A 683 -1.96 -4.36 3.81
CA PRO A 683 -1.13 -3.18 4.05
C PRO A 683 -0.10 -2.95 2.92
N PRO A 684 0.52 -1.74 2.84
CA PRO A 684 1.48 -1.42 1.79
C PRO A 684 2.62 -2.44 1.65
N GLY A 685 2.78 -3.00 0.45
CA GLY A 685 3.79 -4.01 0.14
C GLY A 685 5.23 -3.58 0.44
N SER A 686 5.54 -2.29 0.20
CA SER A 686 6.86 -1.71 0.48
C SER A 686 7.23 -1.72 1.97
N MET A 687 6.24 -1.87 2.85
CA MET A 687 6.36 -1.87 4.30
C MET A 687 6.18 -3.24 4.93
N THR A 688 5.96 -4.31 4.15
CA THR A 688 5.71 -5.66 4.68
C THR A 688 6.78 -6.63 4.19
N GLY A 689 6.63 -7.12 2.96
CA GLY A 689 7.43 -8.18 2.39
C GLY A 689 6.65 -8.92 1.33
N ALA A 690 7.29 -9.92 0.72
CA ALA A 690 6.66 -10.80 -0.26
C ALA A 690 7.09 -12.24 0.03
N PRO A 691 6.17 -13.22 0.14
CA PRO A 691 4.71 -13.08 0.06
C PRO A 691 4.10 -12.31 1.25
N LYS A 692 3.15 -11.42 0.98
CA LYS A 692 2.62 -10.42 1.95
C LYS A 692 2.12 -11.06 3.24
N LYS A 693 1.23 -12.06 3.16
CA LYS A 693 0.65 -12.75 4.32
C LYS A 693 1.74 -13.38 5.21
N ARG A 694 2.59 -14.23 4.61
CA ARG A 694 3.66 -14.92 5.32
C ARG A 694 4.69 -13.97 5.92
N SER A 695 5.04 -12.90 5.21
CA SER A 695 5.95 -11.86 5.73
C SER A 695 5.37 -11.16 6.96
N VAL A 696 4.07 -10.87 6.99
CA VAL A 696 3.40 -10.24 8.14
C VAL A 696 3.39 -11.16 9.35
N GLU A 697 3.08 -12.46 9.18
CA GLU A 697 3.13 -13.46 10.25
C GLU A 697 4.52 -13.50 10.91
N ILE A 698 5.57 -13.61 10.10
CA ILE A 698 6.97 -13.62 10.58
C ILE A 698 7.33 -12.31 11.28
N LEU A 699 6.92 -11.17 10.72
CA LEU A 699 7.24 -9.86 11.31
C LEU A 699 6.52 -9.65 12.63
N GLN A 700 5.29 -10.12 12.79
CA GLN A 700 4.58 -10.04 14.07
C GLN A 700 5.31 -10.78 15.19
N ASP A 701 5.83 -11.98 14.91
CA ASP A 701 6.61 -12.73 15.89
C ASP A 701 7.91 -12.00 16.27
N ILE A 702 8.64 -11.50 15.27
CA ILE A 702 9.94 -10.86 15.46
C ILE A 702 9.82 -9.48 16.13
N GLU A 703 8.81 -8.70 15.76
CA GLU A 703 8.54 -7.36 16.31
C GLU A 703 7.81 -7.46 17.66
N GLY A 704 7.00 -8.51 17.89
CA GLY A 704 6.30 -8.78 19.15
C GLY A 704 7.22 -9.18 20.31
N ASP A 705 8.31 -9.88 20.01
CA ASP A 705 9.35 -10.25 20.98
C ASP A 705 10.29 -9.08 21.38
N ALA A 706 10.06 -7.87 20.87
CA ALA A 706 10.78 -6.68 21.29
C ALA A 706 10.11 -6.10 22.55
N ASP A 707 10.72 -6.32 23.72
CA ASP A 707 10.36 -5.74 25.03
C ASP A 707 10.47 -4.18 25.09
N GLU A 708 10.34 -3.48 23.95
CA GLU A 708 10.62 -2.06 23.80
C GLU A 708 9.34 -1.19 23.80
N GLY A 709 8.77 -0.97 24.99
CA GLY A 709 7.85 0.14 25.26
C GLY A 709 6.35 -0.17 25.23
N ASP A 710 5.52 0.88 25.23
CA ASP A 710 4.05 0.85 25.41
C ASP A 710 3.25 0.23 24.25
N ASN A 711 3.91 -0.21 23.17
CA ASN A 711 3.28 -0.83 22.01
C ASN A 711 3.79 -2.28 21.90
N CYS A 712 3.03 -3.24 22.41
CA CYS A 712 3.30 -4.68 22.39
C CYS A 712 3.44 -5.28 20.96
N GLY A 713 4.50 -4.94 20.22
CA GLY A 713 4.75 -5.44 18.86
C GLY A 713 3.94 -4.77 17.73
N GLU A 714 3.15 -3.75 18.02
CA GLU A 714 2.32 -3.06 17.02
C GLU A 714 3.03 -1.86 16.39
N ARG A 715 2.86 -1.71 15.07
CA ARG A 715 3.35 -0.56 14.31
C ARG A 715 2.42 0.65 14.46
N GLY A 716 1.13 0.40 14.65
CA GLY A 716 0.11 1.44 14.75
C GLY A 716 -0.01 2.23 13.45
N VAL A 717 -0.12 3.56 13.55
CA VAL A 717 -0.31 4.45 12.38
C VAL A 717 0.84 4.32 11.37
N TYR A 718 2.06 4.01 11.82
CA TYR A 718 3.20 3.82 10.90
C TYR A 718 3.00 2.58 10.03
N SER A 719 3.41 2.66 8.76
CA SER A 719 3.16 1.62 7.74
C SER A 719 1.68 1.43 7.39
N GLY A 720 0.76 2.23 7.97
CA GLY A 720 -0.61 2.38 7.51
C GLY A 720 -0.71 3.33 6.31
N VAL A 721 -1.92 3.84 6.08
CA VAL A 721 -2.23 4.79 5.01
C VAL A 721 -3.01 5.99 5.51
N PHE A 722 -2.72 7.17 4.96
CA PHE A 722 -3.36 8.45 5.32
C PHE A 722 -3.73 9.23 4.06
N GLY A 723 -4.96 9.70 3.99
CA GLY A 723 -5.52 10.27 2.77
C GLY A 723 -6.98 10.62 2.85
N TYR A 724 -7.65 10.64 1.70
CA TYR A 724 -9.07 10.94 1.60
C TYR A 724 -9.83 9.96 0.70
N TRP A 725 -11.14 9.84 0.97
CA TRP A 725 -12.13 9.24 0.08
C TRP A 725 -13.28 10.23 -0.12
N SER A 726 -13.45 10.68 -1.36
CA SER A 726 -14.38 11.74 -1.74
C SER A 726 -15.77 11.19 -2.08
N VAL A 727 -16.81 11.97 -1.76
CA VAL A 727 -18.21 11.72 -2.19
C VAL A 727 -18.39 11.70 -3.70
N CYS A 728 -17.40 12.20 -4.44
CA CYS A 728 -17.37 12.18 -5.89
C CYS A 728 -16.85 10.86 -6.49
N GLY A 729 -16.45 9.91 -5.63
CA GLY A 729 -15.93 8.60 -6.01
C GLY A 729 -14.40 8.50 -6.05
N ALA A 730 -13.66 9.62 -6.04
CA ALA A 730 -12.19 9.63 -6.06
C ALA A 730 -11.56 9.42 -4.67
N GLY A 731 -10.30 9.00 -4.62
CA GLY A 731 -9.51 8.89 -3.40
C GLY A 731 -8.02 8.92 -3.64
N ASP A 732 -7.24 9.36 -2.65
CA ASP A 732 -5.78 9.36 -2.69
C ASP A 732 -5.23 9.12 -1.28
N PHE A 733 -4.46 8.05 -1.14
CA PHE A 733 -3.87 7.59 0.11
C PHE A 733 -2.36 7.46 -0.04
N SER A 734 -1.64 8.01 0.93
CA SER A 734 -0.19 7.92 1.05
C SER A 734 0.20 6.90 2.12
N VAL A 735 1.37 6.27 1.96
CA VAL A 735 1.92 5.42 3.02
C VAL A 735 2.29 6.32 4.20
N VAL A 736 1.90 5.98 5.41
CA VAL A 736 2.32 6.71 6.61
C VAL A 736 3.73 6.29 6.98
N ILE A 737 4.70 7.00 6.41
CA ILE A 737 6.10 6.94 6.78
C ILE A 737 6.56 8.33 7.20
N ARG A 738 7.49 8.35 8.16
CA ARG A 738 8.05 9.55 8.78
C ARG A 738 7.03 10.31 9.64
N ILE A 739 7.19 10.10 10.96
CA ILE A 739 6.65 10.88 12.08
C ILE A 739 5.18 10.58 12.44
N ARG A 740 4.99 10.25 13.71
CA ARG A 740 3.71 10.35 14.42
C ARG A 740 3.93 11.21 15.67
N TRP A 741 2.94 12.04 16.03
CA TRP A 741 2.98 12.89 17.21
C TRP A 741 1.83 12.54 18.14
N ARG A 742 2.10 12.21 19.40
CA ARG A 742 1.06 11.99 20.41
C ARG A 742 1.32 12.92 21.59
N CYS A 743 0.29 13.62 22.06
CA CYS A 743 0.35 14.31 23.35
C CYS A 743 -0.34 13.42 24.39
N SER A 744 0.29 13.13 25.53
CA SER A 744 -0.37 12.45 26.66
C SER A 744 -1.14 13.47 27.51
N SER A 745 -2.14 13.00 28.25
CA SER A 745 -2.89 13.79 29.24
C SER A 745 -2.01 14.29 30.40
N GLU A 746 -0.79 13.77 30.54
CA GLU A 746 0.17 14.12 31.59
C GLU A 746 1.13 15.25 31.18
N GLY A 747 0.88 15.95 30.08
CA GLY A 747 1.72 17.07 29.63
C GLY A 747 3.05 16.65 29.00
N THR A 748 3.23 15.36 28.71
CA THR A 748 4.38 14.85 27.95
C THR A 748 3.98 14.62 26.50
N ALA A 749 4.70 15.22 25.57
CA ALA A 749 4.51 14.94 24.15
C ALA A 749 5.53 13.91 23.66
N ARG A 750 5.08 12.95 22.85
CA ARG A 750 5.89 11.88 22.28
C ARG A 750 5.87 11.96 20.75
N LEU A 751 7.04 12.12 20.12
CA LEU A 751 7.23 11.83 18.70
C LEU A 751 7.69 10.38 18.57
N LEU A 752 7.05 9.65 17.67
CA LEU A 752 7.44 8.30 17.32
C LEU A 752 8.02 8.30 15.91
N PHE A 753 9.21 7.73 15.78
CA PHE A 753 9.90 7.54 14.51
C PHE A 753 10.19 6.07 14.35
N ASN A 754 9.76 5.47 13.24
CA ASN A 754 10.13 4.09 12.96
C ASN A 754 11.22 4.06 11.87
N HIS A 755 12.20 3.20 12.10
CA HIS A 755 13.26 2.87 11.17
C HIS A 755 12.89 1.59 10.43
N GLN A 756 13.22 1.52 9.14
CA GLN A 756 12.97 0.37 8.29
C GLN A 756 14.30 -0.20 7.78
N VAL A 757 14.45 -1.52 7.83
CA VAL A 757 15.53 -2.24 7.12
C VAL A 757 14.93 -3.31 6.24
N ASN A 758 15.26 -3.23 4.94
CA ASN A 758 14.99 -4.30 3.99
C ASN A 758 16.09 -5.37 4.10
N MET A 759 15.70 -6.61 4.38
CA MET A 759 16.61 -7.68 4.80
C MET A 759 17.33 -8.41 3.67
N ASN A 760 17.01 -8.10 2.41
CA ASN A 760 17.75 -8.65 1.28
C ASN A 760 19.24 -8.30 1.27
N ASN A 761 19.75 -7.45 2.18
CA ASN A 761 21.19 -7.18 2.34
C ASN A 761 21.60 -6.52 3.68
N ALA A 762 21.71 -7.31 4.76
CA ALA A 762 22.10 -6.81 6.09
C ALA A 762 23.55 -6.30 6.20
N ALA A 763 24.47 -6.68 5.30
CA ALA A 763 25.88 -6.36 5.48
C ALA A 763 26.21 -4.86 5.28
N HIS A 764 25.40 -4.11 4.52
CA HIS A 764 25.75 -2.73 4.11
C HIS A 764 24.81 -1.62 4.64
N ARG A 765 23.58 -1.93 5.07
CA ARG A 765 22.56 -0.90 5.41
C ARG A 765 22.57 -0.42 6.87
N ILE A 766 23.22 -1.14 7.79
CA ILE A 766 23.33 -0.76 9.22
C ILE A 766 24.07 0.58 9.42
N GLN A 767 24.91 0.99 8.47
CA GLN A 767 25.73 2.21 8.55
C GLN A 767 25.07 3.47 7.95
N LEU A 768 23.99 3.31 7.16
CA LEU A 768 23.35 4.42 6.43
C LEU A 768 22.24 5.09 7.26
N HIS A 769 21.55 4.34 8.12
CA HIS A 769 20.43 4.86 8.90
C HIS A 769 20.83 5.59 10.19
N SER A 770 22.03 5.36 10.74
CA SER A 770 22.60 6.18 11.81
C SER A 770 22.97 7.60 11.35
N LYS A 771 22.90 7.89 10.04
CA LYS A 771 23.17 9.20 9.42
C LYS A 771 21.91 9.87 8.87
N LEU A 772 20.71 9.41 9.23
CA LEU A 772 19.50 10.23 9.05
C LEU A 772 19.46 11.25 10.17
N SER A 773 20.18 12.36 9.97
CA SER A 773 20.00 13.58 10.75
C SER A 773 18.50 13.89 10.75
N ILE A 774 17.84 13.74 11.89
CA ILE A 774 16.43 14.06 12.02
C ILE A 774 16.35 15.58 11.89
N PRO A 775 15.68 16.15 10.86
CA PRO A 775 15.72 17.58 10.63
C PRO A 775 15.11 18.39 11.78
N LEU A 776 14.43 17.77 12.74
CA LEU A 776 13.87 18.42 13.93
C LEU A 776 14.84 18.45 15.13
N ILE A 777 15.95 17.70 15.09
CA ILE A 777 16.91 17.56 16.20
C ILE A 777 18.28 18.05 15.70
N PRO A 778 18.95 18.97 16.42
CA PRO A 778 20.28 19.46 16.05
C PRO A 778 21.29 18.30 15.91
N SER A 779 22.21 18.39 14.96
CA SER A 779 23.21 17.36 14.66
C SER A 779 24.26 17.11 15.76
N GLU A 780 24.13 17.75 16.93
CA GLU A 780 25.09 17.70 18.04
C GLU A 780 24.64 16.75 19.18
N TYR A 781 23.59 15.95 18.98
CA TYR A 781 23.07 14.99 19.96
C TYR A 781 23.08 13.54 19.46
#